data_AF-A0A5N4AB27-F1
#
_entry.id   AF-A0A5N4AB27-F1
#
_cell.length_a   1.000
_cell.length_b   1.000
_cell.length_c   1.000
_cell.angle_alpha   90.00
_cell.angle_beta   90.00
_cell.angle_gamma   90.00
#
_symmetry.space_group_name_H-M   'P 1'
#
loop_
_entity.id
_entity.type
_entity.pdbx_description
1 polymer ?
#
loop_
_entity_poly.entity_id
_entity_poly.type
_entity_poly.pdbx_seq_one_letter_code
_entity_poly.pdbx_strand_id
1 'polypeptide(L)'
;MDLDEFDDFGDEEEQEEEQLDPNNPDHAFILLEREFTKTIADIEQNAQAAQYAEEFNKLFEALYTHNETRKQLTQRCAELEEQLAGGTEKLIIATKIAEGDAEVIASLKGKIEYSWRMTDAAHEREQQAQEIIDNLRSQISALVAELDFKNKMSSEDDGGGQQSKNQESLEREKEKLMGEIGQLQVKLANAIGYQEELERKNSHADLKIIDLSSQLQDLANDFDKTKKQRDKLEGEAVELNNELSRCNGEVRSLQSTVQKGETFINRLERQIDDLKNLKEKLSSDLENLTDKYENLQDVHKQLKNTQDDTKKQLGKAMMENKLKDDQAVKMRSEINKFVTIREQYDKKIVKLECDKRAAWDERDALRQIQISTQKEIQQYKRQSDVDKRTMDSMVKEKDLLNKNILKHQDLIKEHIKLFKIQEQTKKKLELEIGEQVQEIGKQRKQVSYLEKERDRLVDEGLELTQKIEDTMEEIKLKKTQIYDLKKSLAENDNKLRIQQNLFEGVRAERNNLQKALQESAAECGELKNKLKVSSHQSEQLKEDIAMKEQELIREENILRKITKDKENLRIELDNALEAVKQLKEEIVEMKTEEKRLHKVIFESDKRIKELTKDLDTLMNERDILGSQLVRRNDELALLYEKIRILQSTLQRGEAHYERRLEDIRLLKIEVKRLRQEKLLLTKSITNMTDLRQEIFHMERDLTRERLKCRALEEELQNPLNIHRWRKLEGSDPDVLDLLKKIQLLQKRLLNQTSEAVERERQLKEAEKLYTNLKQIMAKQPSPTIQEDLNKTRKALTLRGNKLKCLVSELNMTELQSIEYKEDLDKVREELKEVKKKYLIEKKAHQKDLDALKTLESKHNQMPNIVPIKFTGGGFKIRRGLHGTMPKLLEVCVDNFESALAAITGGADRIELCSSLVEGGLTPTPGLLLQIQQANNTKVPIFCMIRCRPSNFVYSREEIDIMLEDVKILKQKGADGFVFGALLENGDVDMKKCREILKACFPLPVTFHRAFDFCRRPTIEVEVIIDLGFTRLLTSGKQKNAQLGVKLIEKLCDQVANRIIIVPAGGINKDNLKYIIEQTDANEYHGSFRKLKEESKDEESEVVLGEKDAQLHIADEQLISEIVHMLKTD
;
A
#
# COMPACT_ATOMS: atom_id res chain seq x y z
N MET A 1 85.84 1.79 28.90
CA MET A 1 84.50 2.27 28.57
C MET A 1 83.57 1.12 28.89
N ASP A 2 82.95 1.21 30.06
CA ASP A 2 81.49 1.19 30.25
C ASP A 2 80.75 -0.09 29.77
N LEU A 3 80.00 -0.85 30.58
CA LEU A 3 79.59 -0.73 32.00
C LEU A 3 79.32 -2.13 32.61
N ASP A 4 79.64 -2.26 33.90
CA ASP A 4 79.07 -3.05 35.01
C ASP A 4 78.58 -4.52 34.87
N GLU A 5 79.19 -5.33 35.74
CA GLU A 5 78.70 -6.46 36.55
C GLU A 5 78.21 -7.76 35.87
N PHE A 6 79.16 -8.70 35.82
CA PHE A 6 79.01 -10.16 35.78
C PHE A 6 79.95 -10.76 36.84
N ASP A 7 79.47 -11.73 37.62
CA ASP A 7 80.17 -12.81 38.38
C ASP A 7 79.29 -13.15 39.61
N ASP A 8 78.67 -14.33 39.73
CA ASP A 8 79.19 -15.70 39.86
C ASP A 8 79.17 -16.19 41.32
N PHE A 9 78.07 -16.87 41.67
CA PHE A 9 77.89 -17.87 42.73
C PHE A 9 76.61 -18.64 42.30
N GLY A 10 76.48 -19.96 42.43
CA GLY A 10 77.17 -20.89 43.33
C GLY A 10 76.10 -21.60 44.14
N ASP A 11 76.08 -22.93 44.12
CA ASP A 11 75.03 -23.75 44.76
C ASP A 11 74.88 -23.46 46.26
N GLU A 12 73.65 -23.44 46.79
CA GLU A 12 73.38 -24.02 48.12
C GLU A 12 71.89 -24.37 48.31
N GLU A 13 71.67 -25.43 49.09
CA GLU A 13 70.37 -26.00 49.42
C GLU A 13 69.73 -25.22 50.57
N GLU A 14 68.43 -24.89 50.49
CA GLU A 14 67.56 -24.87 51.69
C GLU A 14 66.08 -24.94 51.27
N GLN A 15 65.49 -26.15 51.38
CA GLN A 15 64.05 -26.30 51.38
C GLN A 15 63.55 -25.90 52.78
N GLU A 16 63.00 -24.69 52.93
CA GLU A 16 62.19 -24.37 54.10
C GLU A 16 60.98 -25.31 54.14
N GLU A 17 60.93 -26.20 55.14
CA GLU A 17 59.73 -26.98 55.44
C GLU A 17 58.64 -26.03 55.95
N GLU A 18 57.72 -25.62 55.07
CA GLU A 18 56.47 -24.97 55.49
C GLU A 18 55.75 -25.87 56.52
N GLN A 19 55.67 -25.39 57.76
CA GLN A 19 55.00 -26.08 58.85
C GLN A 19 53.48 -26.07 58.64
N LEU A 20 53.01 -27.05 57.86
CA LEU A 20 51.59 -27.34 57.63
C LEU A 20 50.91 -27.72 58.96
N ASP A 21 50.16 -26.78 59.56
CA ASP A 21 49.42 -27.00 60.81
C ASP A 21 48.43 -28.18 60.70
N PRO A 22 48.62 -29.28 61.47
CA PRO A 22 47.75 -30.46 61.43
C PRO A 22 46.30 -30.19 61.85
N ASN A 23 46.01 -29.07 62.52
CA ASN A 23 44.64 -28.72 62.94
C ASN A 23 43.84 -27.99 61.85
N ASN A 24 44.50 -27.51 60.78
CA ASN A 24 43.79 -26.96 59.63
C ASN A 24 43.43 -28.10 58.66
N PRO A 25 42.12 -28.38 58.41
CA PRO A 25 41.68 -29.52 57.59
C PRO A 25 42.28 -29.55 56.17
N ASP A 26 42.58 -28.38 55.61
CA ASP A 26 43.14 -28.30 54.26
C ASP A 26 44.65 -28.58 54.22
N HIS A 27 45.38 -28.18 55.27
CA HIS A 27 46.80 -28.53 55.42
C HIS A 27 46.97 -30.01 55.77
N ALA A 28 46.10 -30.55 56.63
CA ALA A 28 46.06 -31.97 56.97
C ALA A 28 45.83 -32.85 55.73
N PHE A 29 45.00 -32.41 54.77
CA PHE A 29 44.81 -33.13 53.51
C PHE A 29 46.06 -33.12 52.63
N ILE A 30 46.77 -31.99 52.51
CA ILE A 30 48.02 -31.89 51.74
C ILE A 30 49.15 -32.74 52.34
N LEU A 31 49.20 -32.86 53.68
CA LEU A 31 50.09 -33.79 54.36
C LEU A 31 49.74 -35.25 54.04
N LEU A 32 48.45 -35.62 54.11
CA LEU A 32 47.95 -36.94 53.72
C LEU A 32 48.24 -37.29 52.26
N GLU A 33 48.15 -36.32 51.35
CA GLU A 33 48.49 -36.48 49.92
C GLU A 33 49.99 -36.73 49.71
N ARG A 34 50.86 -36.01 50.43
CA ARG A 34 52.32 -36.26 50.43
C ARG A 34 52.67 -37.64 51.01
N GLU A 35 52.04 -38.04 52.11
CA GLU A 35 52.26 -39.37 52.70
C GLU A 35 51.72 -40.50 51.82
N PHE A 36 50.56 -40.31 51.20
CA PHE A 36 49.97 -41.23 50.22
C PHE A 36 50.89 -41.43 49.01
N THR A 37 51.42 -40.34 48.44
CA THR A 37 52.33 -40.42 47.29
C THR A 37 53.63 -41.18 47.63
N LYS A 38 54.17 -40.98 48.85
CA LYS A 38 55.30 -41.79 49.35
C LYS A 38 54.93 -43.26 49.54
N THR A 39 53.82 -43.55 50.22
CA THR A 39 53.44 -44.94 50.51
C THR A 39 53.08 -45.74 49.26
N ILE A 40 52.51 -45.12 48.22
CA ILE A 40 52.34 -45.81 46.92
C ILE A 40 53.70 -46.11 46.26
N ALA A 41 54.64 -45.17 46.24
CA ALA A 41 55.98 -45.44 45.71
C ALA A 41 56.70 -46.59 46.44
N ASP A 42 56.51 -46.71 47.77
CA ASP A 42 57.04 -47.82 48.57
C ASP A 42 56.30 -49.15 48.31
N ILE A 43 54.98 -49.13 48.09
CA ILE A 43 54.16 -50.31 47.76
C ILE A 43 54.51 -50.84 46.36
N GLU A 44 54.70 -49.95 45.37
CA GLU A 44 55.06 -50.30 43.99
C GLU A 44 56.47 -50.89 43.87
N GLN A 45 57.42 -50.46 44.70
CA GLN A 45 58.76 -51.05 44.76
C GLN A 45 58.79 -52.47 45.33
N ASN A 46 57.75 -52.89 46.07
CA ASN A 46 57.70 -54.21 46.69
C ASN A 46 56.79 -55.17 45.91
N ALA A 47 57.39 -56.12 45.19
CA ALA A 47 56.72 -57.00 44.23
C ALA A 47 55.58 -57.88 44.79
N GLN A 48 55.45 -58.04 46.11
CA GLN A 48 54.28 -58.69 46.73
C GLN A 48 53.18 -57.71 47.16
N ALA A 49 53.52 -56.43 47.40
CA ALA A 49 52.59 -55.41 47.85
C ALA A 49 51.92 -54.65 46.70
N ALA A 50 52.56 -54.57 45.53
CA ALA A 50 52.05 -53.86 44.34
C ALA A 50 50.60 -54.22 43.93
N GLN A 51 50.13 -55.43 44.26
CA GLN A 51 48.74 -55.87 44.05
C GLN A 51 47.70 -55.05 44.84
N TYR A 52 48.12 -54.35 45.89
CA TYR A 52 47.27 -53.50 46.74
C TYR A 52 47.37 -52.01 46.38
N ALA A 53 48.30 -51.60 45.52
CA ALA A 53 48.46 -50.20 45.11
C ALA A 53 47.19 -49.65 44.41
N GLU A 54 46.50 -50.49 43.63
CA GLU A 54 45.29 -50.08 42.90
C GLU A 54 44.07 -49.90 43.84
N GLU A 55 43.94 -50.73 44.88
CA GLU A 55 42.92 -50.57 45.93
C GLU A 55 43.22 -49.34 46.81
N PHE A 56 44.50 -49.08 47.10
CA PHE A 56 44.91 -47.89 47.87
C PHE A 56 44.67 -46.59 47.07
N ASN A 57 44.91 -46.60 45.75
CA ASN A 57 44.52 -45.51 44.84
C ASN A 57 43.02 -45.22 44.87
N LYS A 58 42.16 -46.24 44.74
CA LYS A 58 40.69 -46.06 44.79
C LYS A 58 40.21 -45.49 46.14
N LEU A 59 40.84 -45.89 47.24
CA LEU A 59 40.57 -45.32 48.57
C LEU A 59 40.96 -43.84 48.66
N PHE A 60 42.07 -43.44 48.06
CA PHE A 60 42.50 -42.04 48.05
C PHE A 60 41.69 -41.17 47.07
N GLU A 61 41.29 -41.68 45.90
CA GLU A 61 40.33 -40.99 45.02
C GLU A 61 38.98 -40.74 45.73
N ALA A 62 38.50 -41.71 46.52
CA ALA A 62 37.30 -41.54 47.34
C ALA A 62 37.49 -40.48 48.45
N LEU A 63 38.67 -40.40 49.06
CA LEU A 63 39.02 -39.36 50.03
C LEU A 63 39.12 -37.97 49.37
N TYR A 64 39.72 -37.90 48.17
CA TYR A 64 39.92 -36.68 47.40
C TYR A 64 38.58 -36.09 46.95
N THR A 65 37.71 -36.90 46.33
CA THR A 65 36.35 -36.49 45.94
C THR A 65 35.48 -36.08 47.14
N HIS A 66 35.64 -36.72 48.30
CA HIS A 66 34.98 -36.30 49.53
C HIS A 66 35.53 -34.95 50.06
N ASN A 67 36.83 -34.68 49.94
CA ASN A 67 37.39 -33.40 50.36
C ASN A 67 36.98 -32.26 49.42
N GLU A 68 36.91 -32.52 48.11
CA GLU A 68 36.49 -31.53 47.12
C GLU A 68 35.00 -31.17 47.24
N THR A 69 34.14 -32.16 47.50
CA THR A 69 32.72 -31.89 47.84
C THR A 69 32.57 -31.15 49.18
N ARG A 70 33.41 -31.43 50.19
CA ARG A 70 33.48 -30.66 51.44
C ARG A 70 33.86 -29.19 51.19
N LYS A 71 34.83 -28.92 50.30
CA LYS A 71 35.20 -27.55 49.91
C LYS A 71 34.04 -26.81 49.24
N GLN A 72 33.37 -27.45 48.28
CA GLN A 72 32.20 -26.88 47.59
C GLN A 72 31.06 -26.54 48.57
N LEU A 73 30.77 -27.42 49.53
CA LEU A 73 29.78 -27.17 50.59
C LEU A 73 30.20 -26.00 51.51
N THR A 74 31.47 -25.91 51.88
CA THR A 74 31.99 -24.84 52.76
C THR A 74 31.91 -23.48 52.07
N GLN A 75 32.28 -23.42 50.79
CA GLN A 75 32.13 -22.23 49.95
C GLN A 75 30.65 -21.81 49.83
N ARG A 76 29.74 -22.77 49.66
CA ARG A 76 28.30 -22.49 49.56
C ARG A 76 27.70 -21.97 50.88
N CYS A 77 28.22 -22.39 52.03
CA CYS A 77 27.84 -21.81 53.32
C CYS A 77 28.30 -20.35 53.43
N ALA A 78 29.53 -20.03 53.03
CA ALA A 78 30.04 -18.65 53.05
C ALA A 78 29.22 -17.71 52.14
N GLU A 79 28.84 -18.16 50.93
CA GLU A 79 27.94 -17.41 50.04
C GLU A 79 26.56 -17.12 50.67
N LEU A 80 26.04 -18.03 51.50
CA LEU A 80 24.77 -17.85 52.21
C LEU A 80 24.90 -16.92 53.41
N GLU A 81 26.04 -16.95 54.12
CA GLU A 81 26.36 -16.01 55.20
C GLU A 81 26.51 -14.58 54.68
N GLU A 82 27.15 -14.38 53.52
CA GLU A 82 27.24 -13.07 52.86
C GLU A 82 25.86 -12.54 52.44
N GLN A 83 24.99 -13.40 51.90
CA GLN A 83 23.61 -13.05 51.55
C GLN A 83 22.77 -12.69 52.79
N LEU A 84 22.97 -13.39 53.91
CA LEU A 84 22.34 -13.06 55.19
C LEU A 84 22.84 -11.71 55.75
N ALA A 85 24.14 -11.44 55.68
CA ALA A 85 24.71 -10.16 56.08
C ALA A 85 24.11 -8.99 55.27
N GLY A 86 24.08 -9.11 53.94
CA GLY A 86 23.45 -8.12 53.05
C GLY A 86 21.93 -8.01 53.24
N GLY A 87 21.26 -9.05 53.75
CA GLY A 87 19.87 -9.00 54.19
C GLY A 87 19.68 -8.19 55.48
N THR A 88 20.53 -8.41 56.48
CA THR A 88 20.47 -7.68 57.77
C THR A 88 20.79 -6.20 57.66
N GLU A 89 21.72 -5.80 56.77
CA GLU A 89 22.02 -4.39 56.53
C GLU A 89 20.82 -3.65 55.93
N LYS A 90 20.13 -4.27 54.96
CA LYS A 90 18.87 -3.75 54.38
C LYS A 90 17.76 -3.63 55.43
N LEU A 91 17.68 -4.58 56.37
CA LEU A 91 16.73 -4.55 57.48
C LEU A 91 16.99 -3.33 58.38
N ILE A 92 18.26 -3.07 58.76
CA ILE A 92 18.65 -1.93 59.59
C ILE A 92 18.31 -0.59 58.91
N ILE A 93 18.53 -0.49 57.59
CA ILE A 93 18.16 0.70 56.81
C ILE A 93 16.63 0.90 56.82
N ALA A 94 15.85 -0.16 56.61
CA ALA A 94 14.38 -0.10 56.66
C ALA A 94 13.86 0.28 58.06
N THR A 95 14.47 -0.22 59.14
CA THR A 95 14.11 0.14 60.52
C THR A 95 14.35 1.63 60.80
N LYS A 96 15.50 2.18 60.35
CA LYS A 96 15.79 3.63 60.48
C LYS A 96 14.79 4.53 59.76
N ILE A 97 14.26 4.09 58.61
CA ILE A 97 13.22 4.84 57.88
C ILE A 97 11.91 4.83 58.69
N ALA A 98 11.51 3.66 59.20
CA ALA A 98 10.31 3.53 60.03
C ALA A 98 10.38 4.33 61.35
N GLU A 99 11.56 4.46 61.96
CA GLU A 99 11.78 5.33 63.13
C GLU A 99 11.62 6.82 62.77
N GLY A 100 12.14 7.27 61.62
CA GLY A 100 11.95 8.64 61.13
C GLY A 100 10.49 8.97 60.84
N ASP A 101 9.75 8.04 60.23
CA ASP A 101 8.32 8.20 59.96
C ASP A 101 7.50 8.32 61.26
N ALA A 102 7.89 7.62 62.33
CA ALA A 102 7.24 7.71 63.63
C ALA A 102 7.35 9.12 64.25
N GLU A 103 8.51 9.78 64.15
CA GLU A 103 8.68 11.17 64.61
C GLU A 103 7.84 12.17 63.79
N VAL A 104 7.77 11.97 62.47
CA VAL A 104 6.93 12.80 61.58
C VAL A 104 5.45 12.64 61.91
N ILE A 105 4.99 11.40 62.16
CA ILE A 105 3.60 11.12 62.57
C ILE A 105 3.28 11.75 63.93
N ALA A 106 4.21 11.72 64.90
CA ALA A 106 4.04 12.39 66.19
C ALA A 106 3.91 13.92 66.04
N SER A 107 4.75 14.54 65.21
CA SER A 107 4.70 15.96 64.83
C SER A 107 3.37 16.35 64.20
N LEU A 108 2.84 15.51 63.30
CA LEU A 108 1.55 15.75 62.64
C LEU A 108 0.37 15.58 63.60
N LYS A 109 0.38 14.57 64.49
CA LYS A 109 -0.65 14.42 65.54
C LYS A 109 -0.72 15.63 66.47
N GLY A 110 0.42 16.17 66.91
CA GLY A 110 0.46 17.37 67.74
C GLY A 110 -0.11 18.62 67.04
N LYS A 111 0.09 18.75 65.71
CA LYS A 111 -0.53 19.82 64.91
C LYS A 111 -2.04 19.64 64.77
N ILE A 112 -2.52 18.41 64.60
CA ILE A 112 -3.95 18.09 64.50
C ILE A 112 -4.66 18.38 65.84
N GLU A 113 -4.10 17.98 66.99
CA GLU A 113 -4.65 18.33 68.31
C GLU A 113 -4.67 19.85 68.55
N TYR A 114 -3.65 20.57 68.10
CA TYR A 114 -3.63 22.03 68.18
C TYR A 114 -4.75 22.66 67.33
N SER A 115 -4.93 22.20 66.09
CA SER A 115 -6.02 22.64 65.21
C SER A 115 -7.40 22.33 65.80
N TRP A 116 -7.61 21.13 66.38
CA TRP A 116 -8.86 20.77 67.05
C TRP A 116 -9.20 21.73 68.20
N ARG A 117 -8.24 22.01 69.09
CA ARG A 117 -8.46 22.98 70.19
C ARG A 117 -8.77 24.39 69.70
N MET A 118 -8.23 24.79 68.54
CA MET A 118 -8.54 26.09 67.93
C MET A 118 -9.94 26.11 67.31
N THR A 119 -10.43 24.98 66.80
CA THR A 119 -11.81 24.81 66.32
C THR A 119 -12.81 24.81 67.48
N ASP A 120 -12.55 24.04 68.56
CA ASP A 120 -13.41 24.02 69.75
C ASP A 120 -13.52 25.42 70.37
N ALA A 121 -12.38 26.13 70.52
CA ALA A 121 -12.34 27.49 71.04
C ALA A 121 -12.92 28.55 70.08
N ALA A 122 -13.13 28.22 68.80
CA ALA A 122 -13.90 29.05 67.87
C ALA A 122 -15.41 28.78 68.02
N HIS A 123 -15.79 27.50 68.16
CA HIS A 123 -17.19 27.08 68.29
C HIS A 123 -17.80 27.52 69.64
N GLU A 124 -17.05 27.52 70.74
CA GLU A 124 -17.50 28.14 72.01
C GLU A 124 -17.78 29.64 71.85
N ARG A 125 -16.97 30.38 71.08
CA ARG A 125 -17.19 31.83 70.85
C ARG A 125 -18.39 32.06 69.95
N GLU A 126 -18.59 31.21 68.94
CA GLU A 126 -19.77 31.23 68.07
C GLU A 126 -21.04 30.95 68.88
N GLN A 127 -21.03 29.94 69.75
CA GLN A 127 -22.16 29.62 70.62
C GLN A 127 -22.47 30.75 71.61
N GLN A 128 -21.46 31.36 72.23
CA GLN A 128 -21.64 32.54 73.08
C GLN A 128 -22.17 33.75 72.29
N ALA A 129 -21.68 33.99 71.07
CA ALA A 129 -22.20 35.05 70.20
C ALA A 129 -23.66 34.80 69.82
N GLN A 130 -24.03 33.55 69.54
CA GLN A 130 -25.39 33.15 69.21
C GLN A 130 -26.34 33.31 70.40
N GLU A 131 -25.94 32.90 71.61
CA GLU A 131 -26.71 33.14 72.84
C GLU A 131 -26.90 34.65 73.14
N ILE A 132 -25.89 35.48 72.84
CA ILE A 132 -26.02 36.94 72.96
C ILE A 132 -27.00 37.48 71.91
N ILE A 133 -26.94 37.01 70.67
CA ILE A 133 -27.86 37.40 69.58
C ILE A 133 -29.30 37.00 69.92
N ASP A 134 -29.52 35.79 70.45
CA ASP A 134 -30.86 35.31 70.79
C ASP A 134 -31.41 36.02 72.04
N ASN A 135 -30.57 36.34 73.03
CA ASN A 135 -30.96 37.23 74.14
C ASN A 135 -31.33 38.64 73.66
N LEU A 136 -30.55 39.23 72.75
CA LEU A 136 -30.87 40.55 72.17
C LEU A 136 -32.15 40.51 71.32
N ARG A 137 -32.39 39.43 70.56
CA ARG A 137 -33.66 39.21 69.84
C ARG A 137 -34.84 39.09 70.81
N SER A 138 -34.68 38.38 71.93
CA SER A 138 -35.71 38.26 72.95
C SER A 138 -35.98 39.60 73.68
N GLN A 139 -34.95 40.42 73.92
CA GLN A 139 -35.10 41.77 74.47
C GLN A 139 -35.78 42.72 73.48
N ILE A 140 -35.42 42.67 72.19
CA ILE A 140 -36.10 43.44 71.13
C ILE A 140 -37.56 43.02 71.03
N SER A 141 -37.86 41.71 71.09
CA SER A 141 -39.25 41.21 71.09
C SER A 141 -40.05 41.67 72.33
N ALA A 142 -39.41 41.78 73.49
CA ALA A 142 -40.04 42.30 74.71
C ALA A 142 -40.30 43.81 74.62
N LEU A 143 -39.34 44.60 74.10
CA LEU A 143 -39.49 46.04 73.89
C LEU A 143 -40.52 46.39 72.81
N VAL A 144 -40.63 45.56 71.75
CA VAL A 144 -41.70 45.68 70.75
C VAL A 144 -43.06 45.37 71.37
N ALA A 145 -43.16 44.36 72.24
CA ALA A 145 -44.39 44.06 72.98
C ALA A 145 -44.77 45.18 73.97
N GLU A 146 -43.80 45.83 74.64
CA GLU A 146 -44.07 47.02 75.46
C GLU A 146 -44.49 48.25 74.64
N LEU A 147 -43.91 48.45 73.44
CA LEU A 147 -44.34 49.51 72.52
C LEU A 147 -45.76 49.28 72.00
N ASP A 148 -46.12 48.05 71.64
CA ASP A 148 -47.49 47.69 71.23
C ASP A 148 -48.51 47.73 72.39
N PHE A 149 -48.05 47.61 73.64
CA PHE A 149 -48.86 47.81 74.83
C PHE A 149 -49.04 49.31 75.15
N LYS A 150 -47.99 50.14 75.03
CA LYS A 150 -48.08 51.60 75.19
C LYS A 150 -48.91 52.27 74.10
N ASN A 151 -48.76 51.84 72.84
CA ASN A 151 -49.53 52.37 71.70
C ASN A 151 -51.04 52.03 71.77
N LYS A 152 -51.48 51.22 72.75
CA LYS A 152 -52.91 50.97 73.05
C LYS A 152 -53.45 51.75 74.26
N MET A 153 -52.63 52.56 74.92
CA MET A 153 -52.99 53.38 76.10
C MET A 153 -52.50 54.83 75.95
N SER A 154 -52.85 55.46 74.82
CA SER A 154 -52.67 56.90 74.59
C SER A 154 -53.73 57.43 73.61
N SER A 155 -54.99 57.27 73.99
CA SER A 155 -56.07 58.12 73.46
C SER A 155 -55.94 59.53 74.04
N GLU A 156 -56.30 60.55 73.26
CA GLU A 156 -56.86 61.84 73.71
C GLU A 156 -56.10 62.63 74.80
N ASP A 157 -55.28 63.59 74.37
CA ASP A 157 -55.24 65.00 74.85
C ASP A 157 -54.27 65.76 73.93
N ASP A 158 -54.71 66.71 73.11
CA ASP A 158 -55.13 68.10 73.41
C ASP A 158 -53.97 69.05 73.76
N GLY A 159 -54.13 70.32 73.36
CA GLY A 159 -53.04 71.27 73.17
C GLY A 159 -52.44 71.84 74.45
N GLY A 160 -51.15 72.19 74.39
CA GLY A 160 -50.44 72.87 75.47
C GLY A 160 -49.18 73.58 74.98
N GLY A 161 -49.31 74.83 74.55
CA GLY A 161 -48.23 75.56 73.90
C GLY A 161 -47.09 75.97 74.85
N GLN A 162 -45.93 75.32 74.75
CA GLN A 162 -44.66 75.83 75.30
C GLN A 162 -43.43 75.50 74.41
N GLN A 163 -43.62 75.40 73.09
CA GLN A 163 -42.58 75.11 72.09
C GLN A 163 -41.59 76.28 71.86
N SER A 164 -40.84 76.70 72.89
CA SER A 164 -39.79 77.74 72.74
C SER A 164 -38.52 77.51 73.58
N LYS A 165 -38.46 76.47 74.42
CA LYS A 165 -37.19 76.02 75.06
C LYS A 165 -36.72 74.63 74.65
N ASN A 166 -37.61 73.80 74.11
CA ASN A 166 -37.27 72.42 73.72
C ASN A 166 -36.41 72.34 72.44
N GLN A 167 -36.36 73.41 71.62
CA GLN A 167 -35.64 73.34 70.35
C GLN A 167 -34.12 73.43 70.53
N GLU A 168 -33.62 74.26 71.47
CA GLU A 168 -32.18 74.31 71.79
C GLU A 168 -31.66 73.03 72.47
N SER A 169 -32.49 72.33 73.24
CA SER A 169 -32.14 71.01 73.77
C SER A 169 -32.12 69.96 72.65
N LEU A 170 -33.15 69.95 71.80
CA LEU A 170 -33.25 69.02 70.67
C LEU A 170 -32.14 69.24 69.63
N GLU A 171 -31.63 70.45 69.42
CA GLU A 171 -30.52 70.68 68.48
C GLU A 171 -29.17 70.23 69.01
N ARG A 172 -28.87 70.39 70.30
CA ARG A 172 -27.67 69.81 70.92
C ARG A 172 -27.73 68.29 71.03
N GLU A 173 -28.93 67.75 71.23
CA GLU A 173 -29.19 66.31 71.22
C GLU A 173 -29.08 65.74 69.79
N LYS A 174 -29.58 66.47 68.78
CA LYS A 174 -29.42 66.14 67.36
C LYS A 174 -27.97 66.21 66.89
N GLU A 175 -27.16 67.18 67.33
CA GLU A 175 -25.72 67.21 67.01
C GLU A 175 -24.97 66.02 67.63
N LYS A 176 -25.27 65.67 68.89
CA LYS A 176 -24.72 64.44 69.51
C LYS A 176 -25.11 63.20 68.73
N LEU A 177 -26.40 63.01 68.45
CA LEU A 177 -26.92 61.86 67.73
C LEU A 177 -26.39 61.80 66.28
N MET A 178 -26.23 62.93 65.59
CA MET A 178 -25.57 62.98 64.27
C MET A 178 -24.09 62.60 64.33
N GLY A 179 -23.37 63.01 65.38
CA GLY A 179 -22.00 62.60 65.63
C GLY A 179 -21.87 61.10 65.93
N GLU A 180 -22.77 60.56 66.74
CA GLU A 180 -22.85 59.13 67.05
C GLU A 180 -23.25 58.30 65.81
N ILE A 181 -24.22 58.75 65.02
CA ILE A 181 -24.60 58.14 63.73
C ILE A 181 -23.42 58.17 62.75
N GLY A 182 -22.68 59.27 62.65
CA GLY A 182 -21.48 59.36 61.81
C GLY A 182 -20.39 58.36 62.24
N GLN A 183 -20.13 58.25 63.54
CA GLN A 183 -19.20 57.24 64.08
C GLN A 183 -19.68 55.81 63.85
N LEU A 184 -20.98 55.55 63.96
CA LEU A 184 -21.59 54.25 63.69
C LEU A 184 -21.57 53.90 62.20
N GLN A 185 -21.78 54.87 61.30
CA GLN A 185 -21.65 54.68 59.85
C GLN A 185 -20.22 54.36 59.43
N VAL A 186 -19.21 55.03 60.00
CA VAL A 186 -17.80 54.69 59.74
C VAL A 186 -17.44 53.30 60.31
N LYS A 187 -17.93 52.96 61.51
CA LYS A 187 -17.76 51.60 62.07
C LYS A 187 -18.44 50.53 61.21
N LEU A 188 -19.64 50.80 60.70
CA LEU A 188 -20.39 49.90 59.82
C LEU A 188 -19.69 49.72 58.47
N ALA A 189 -19.19 50.80 57.86
CA ALA A 189 -18.42 50.73 56.62
C ALA A 189 -17.13 49.91 56.79
N ASN A 190 -16.41 50.10 57.90
CA ASN A 190 -15.22 49.31 58.23
C ASN A 190 -15.57 47.84 58.52
N ALA A 191 -16.71 47.57 59.17
CA ALA A 191 -17.18 46.21 59.42
C ALA A 191 -17.59 45.49 58.13
N ILE A 192 -18.26 46.17 57.19
CA ILE A 192 -18.60 45.64 55.87
C ILE A 192 -17.33 45.35 55.07
N GLY A 193 -16.36 46.28 55.03
CA GLY A 193 -15.08 46.06 54.35
C GLY A 193 -14.29 44.88 54.93
N TYR A 194 -14.31 44.72 56.26
CA TYR A 194 -13.69 43.57 56.93
C TYR A 194 -14.45 42.26 56.67
N GLN A 195 -15.78 42.30 56.57
CA GLN A 195 -16.61 41.17 56.20
C GLN A 195 -16.36 40.73 54.75
N GLU A 196 -16.30 41.65 53.77
CA GLU A 196 -15.91 41.33 52.39
C GLU A 196 -14.50 40.72 52.30
N GLU A 197 -13.55 41.22 53.12
CA GLU A 197 -12.19 40.68 53.15
C GLU A 197 -12.15 39.27 53.79
N LEU A 198 -12.96 39.02 54.81
CA LEU A 198 -13.16 37.69 55.39
C LEU A 198 -13.86 36.73 54.42
N GLU A 199 -14.92 37.15 53.74
CA GLU A 199 -15.64 36.33 52.75
C GLU A 199 -14.73 35.94 51.57
N ARG A 200 -13.84 36.84 51.13
CA ARG A 200 -12.80 36.51 50.13
C ARG A 200 -11.76 35.54 50.67
N LYS A 201 -11.31 35.70 51.92
CA LYS A 201 -10.37 34.77 52.57
C LYS A 201 -11.01 33.39 52.80
N ASN A 202 -12.29 33.34 53.17
CA ASN A 202 -13.06 32.11 53.34
C ASN A 202 -13.25 31.41 51.99
N SER A 203 -13.70 32.14 50.96
CA SER A 203 -13.81 31.62 49.59
C SER A 203 -12.48 31.06 49.05
N HIS A 204 -11.35 31.69 49.38
CA HIS A 204 -10.02 31.20 49.01
C HIS A 204 -9.59 29.97 49.85
N ALA A 205 -9.98 29.91 51.13
CA ALA A 205 -9.80 28.74 51.97
C ALA A 205 -10.65 27.56 51.49
N ASP A 206 -11.92 27.79 51.13
CA ASP A 206 -12.84 26.78 50.59
C ASP A 206 -12.32 26.19 49.28
N LEU A 207 -11.86 27.03 48.33
CA LEU A 207 -11.19 26.57 47.11
C LEU A 207 -9.94 25.74 47.40
N LYS A 208 -9.19 26.10 48.45
CA LYS A 208 -7.98 25.36 48.85
C LYS A 208 -8.29 24.08 49.64
N ILE A 209 -9.42 24.03 50.34
CA ILE A 209 -9.97 22.81 50.95
C ILE A 209 -10.41 21.86 49.85
N ILE A 210 -11.09 22.34 48.80
CA ILE A 210 -11.47 21.53 47.63
C ILE A 210 -10.24 20.96 46.92
N ASP A 211 -9.21 21.78 46.67
CA ASP A 211 -7.93 21.34 46.07
C ASP A 211 -7.22 20.28 46.95
N LEU A 212 -7.10 20.54 48.26
CA LEU A 212 -6.51 19.58 49.21
C LEU A 212 -7.35 18.31 49.38
N SER A 213 -8.69 18.39 49.29
CA SER A 213 -9.57 17.23 49.29
C SER A 213 -9.42 16.40 48.02
N SER A 214 -9.22 17.01 46.85
CA SER A 214 -8.87 16.30 45.62
C SER A 214 -7.53 15.59 45.76
N GLN A 215 -6.49 16.29 46.24
CA GLN A 215 -5.17 15.72 46.45
C GLN A 215 -5.17 14.59 47.49
N LEU A 216 -5.97 14.70 48.57
CA LEU A 216 -6.18 13.63 49.55
C LEU A 216 -6.95 12.45 48.95
N GLN A 217 -7.92 12.68 48.06
CA GLN A 217 -8.62 11.61 47.36
C GLN A 217 -7.67 10.86 46.42
N ASP A 218 -6.80 11.56 45.69
CA ASP A 218 -5.79 10.96 44.82
C ASP A 218 -4.75 10.16 45.63
N LEU A 219 -4.25 10.71 46.75
CA LEU A 219 -3.37 10.01 47.69
C LEU A 219 -4.03 8.79 48.34
N ALA A 220 -5.33 8.86 48.67
CA ALA A 220 -6.08 7.71 49.19
C ALA A 220 -6.27 6.63 48.11
N ASN A 221 -6.55 7.02 46.87
CA ASN A 221 -6.64 6.10 45.73
C ASN A 221 -5.30 5.39 45.46
N ASP A 222 -4.17 6.10 45.59
CA ASP A 222 -2.83 5.52 45.42
C ASP A 222 -2.39 4.68 46.63
N PHE A 223 -2.82 5.04 47.84
CA PHE A 223 -2.67 4.19 49.02
C PHE A 223 -3.45 2.88 48.88
N ASP A 224 -4.69 2.91 48.40
CA ASP A 224 -5.48 1.69 48.17
C ASP A 224 -4.93 0.84 47.02
N LYS A 225 -4.34 1.44 45.96
CA LYS A 225 -3.61 0.69 44.93
C LYS A 225 -2.38 -0.02 45.49
N THR A 226 -1.53 0.70 46.23
CA THR A 226 -0.30 0.14 46.81
C THR A 226 -0.60 -0.90 47.89
N LYS A 227 -1.64 -0.69 48.70
CA LYS A 227 -2.18 -1.68 49.64
C LYS A 227 -2.70 -2.93 48.92
N LYS A 228 -3.54 -2.80 47.89
CA LYS A 228 -4.00 -3.96 47.08
C LYS A 228 -2.84 -4.72 46.42
N GLN A 229 -1.78 -4.03 45.99
CA GLN A 229 -0.57 -4.67 45.46
C GLN A 229 0.21 -5.43 46.54
N ARG A 230 0.39 -4.81 47.72
CA ARG A 230 1.03 -5.47 48.87
C ARG A 230 0.24 -6.69 49.33
N ASP A 231 -1.07 -6.57 49.48
CA ASP A 231 -1.94 -7.65 49.96
C ASP A 231 -1.98 -8.82 48.94
N LYS A 232 -1.82 -8.54 47.64
CA LYS A 232 -1.59 -9.58 46.61
C LYS A 232 -0.23 -10.26 46.75
N LEU A 233 0.86 -9.49 46.86
CA LEU A 233 2.22 -10.02 47.03
C LEU A 233 2.37 -10.82 48.33
N GLU A 234 1.66 -10.44 49.39
CA GLU A 234 1.61 -11.17 50.66
C GLU A 234 0.83 -12.49 50.54
N GLY A 235 -0.27 -12.51 49.76
CA GLY A 235 -0.96 -13.74 49.37
C GLY A 235 -0.07 -14.67 48.54
N GLU A 236 0.57 -14.15 47.48
CA GLU A 236 1.51 -14.89 46.63
C GLU A 236 2.69 -15.46 47.45
N ALA A 237 3.21 -14.72 48.42
CA ALA A 237 4.27 -15.19 49.32
C ALA A 237 3.81 -16.32 50.25
N VAL A 238 2.56 -16.28 50.74
CA VAL A 238 1.98 -17.36 51.56
C VAL A 238 1.72 -18.60 50.73
N GLU A 239 1.23 -18.46 49.49
CA GLU A 239 1.05 -19.57 48.55
C GLU A 239 2.40 -20.20 48.18
N LEU A 240 3.39 -19.41 47.77
CA LEU A 240 4.77 -19.87 47.52
C LEU A 240 5.36 -20.60 48.73
N ASN A 241 5.17 -20.11 49.97
CA ASN A 241 5.67 -20.78 51.16
C ASN A 241 4.94 -22.12 51.45
N ASN A 242 3.65 -22.21 51.16
CA ASN A 242 2.89 -23.45 51.25
C ASN A 242 3.30 -24.47 50.18
N GLU A 243 3.57 -24.02 48.95
CA GLU A 243 4.13 -24.84 47.88
C GLU A 243 5.54 -25.32 48.19
N LEU A 244 6.40 -24.45 48.75
CA LEU A 244 7.76 -24.78 49.16
C LEU A 244 7.75 -25.80 50.32
N SER A 245 6.78 -25.70 51.24
CA SER A 245 6.52 -26.71 52.27
C SER A 245 6.07 -28.06 51.68
N ARG A 246 5.14 -28.05 50.71
CA ARG A 246 4.70 -29.27 50.00
C ARG A 246 5.85 -29.92 49.23
N CYS A 247 6.60 -29.11 48.47
CA CYS A 247 7.77 -29.52 47.71
C CYS A 247 8.86 -30.10 48.63
N ASN A 248 9.13 -29.51 49.80
CA ASN A 248 10.03 -30.09 50.80
C ASN A 248 9.53 -31.44 51.36
N GLY A 249 8.22 -31.64 51.47
CA GLY A 249 7.62 -32.94 51.79
C GLY A 249 7.84 -33.99 50.69
N GLU A 250 7.62 -33.59 49.44
CA GLU A 250 7.86 -34.41 48.24
C GLU A 250 9.36 -34.73 48.05
N VAL A 251 10.26 -33.78 48.31
CA VAL A 251 11.71 -34.01 48.26
C VAL A 251 12.16 -35.05 49.30
N ARG A 252 11.59 -35.04 50.53
CA ARG A 252 11.90 -36.04 51.56
C ARG A 252 11.41 -37.44 51.19
N SER A 253 10.24 -37.57 50.54
CA SER A 253 9.75 -38.87 50.06
C SER A 253 10.54 -39.38 48.85
N LEU A 254 10.96 -38.47 47.96
CA LEU A 254 11.85 -38.76 46.84
C LEU A 254 13.26 -39.17 47.29
N GLN A 255 13.84 -38.52 48.32
CA GLN A 255 15.11 -38.97 48.91
C GLN A 255 15.03 -40.42 49.43
N SER A 256 13.92 -40.81 50.06
CA SER A 256 13.70 -42.21 50.53
C SER A 256 13.48 -43.22 49.39
N THR A 257 13.16 -42.78 48.17
CA THR A 257 13.06 -43.66 47.00
C THR A 257 14.36 -43.70 46.20
N VAL A 258 15.08 -42.59 46.09
CA VAL A 258 16.46 -42.54 45.54
C VAL A 258 17.38 -43.49 46.32
N GLN A 259 17.36 -43.45 47.65
CA GLN A 259 18.18 -44.34 48.50
C GLN A 259 17.87 -45.84 48.31
N LYS A 260 16.66 -46.19 47.83
CA LYS A 260 16.31 -47.56 47.44
C LYS A 260 16.79 -47.87 46.01
N GLY A 261 16.71 -46.89 45.11
CA GLY A 261 17.26 -46.96 43.75
C GLY A 261 18.77 -47.21 43.72
N GLU A 262 19.54 -46.53 44.58
CA GLU A 262 20.98 -46.75 44.73
C GLU A 262 21.32 -48.22 45.02
N THR A 263 20.57 -48.87 45.93
CA THR A 263 20.77 -50.31 46.22
C THR A 263 20.43 -51.25 45.06
N PHE A 264 19.69 -50.77 44.06
CA PHE A 264 19.36 -51.49 42.83
C PHE A 264 20.37 -51.22 41.71
N ILE A 265 20.83 -49.97 41.58
CA ILE A 265 21.90 -49.57 40.64
C ILE A 265 23.18 -50.37 40.92
N ASN A 266 23.59 -50.48 42.18
CA ASN A 266 24.76 -51.28 42.60
C ASN A 266 24.68 -52.78 42.21
N ARG A 267 23.49 -53.32 41.87
CA ARG A 267 23.33 -54.67 41.31
C ARG A 267 23.47 -54.72 39.80
N LEU A 268 23.02 -53.68 39.09
CA LEU A 268 23.14 -53.58 37.64
C LEU A 268 24.57 -53.26 37.21
N GLU A 269 25.31 -52.45 37.98
CA GLU A 269 26.72 -52.15 37.73
C GLU A 269 27.58 -53.42 37.68
N ARG A 270 27.34 -54.37 38.59
CA ARG A 270 27.99 -55.70 38.55
C ARG A 270 27.71 -56.50 37.27
N GLN A 271 26.53 -56.33 36.66
CA GLN A 271 26.20 -56.98 35.37
C GLN A 271 26.83 -56.26 34.18
N ILE A 272 27.14 -54.97 34.31
CA ILE A 272 27.80 -54.18 33.27
C ILE A 272 29.29 -54.52 33.19
N ASP A 273 29.96 -54.78 34.31
CA ASP A 273 31.37 -55.18 34.31
C ASP A 273 31.62 -56.54 33.64
N ASP A 274 30.71 -57.50 33.81
CA ASP A 274 30.74 -58.78 33.06
C ASP A 274 30.68 -58.57 31.53
N LEU A 275 29.94 -57.55 31.07
CA LEU A 275 29.83 -57.21 29.65
C LEU A 275 31.04 -56.42 29.11
N LYS A 276 31.72 -55.61 29.94
CA LYS A 276 32.97 -54.93 29.55
C LYS A 276 34.07 -55.93 29.20
N ASN A 277 34.22 -56.98 30.02
CA ASN A 277 35.20 -58.06 29.80
C ASN A 277 34.99 -58.84 28.48
N LEU A 278 33.77 -58.80 27.91
CA LEU A 278 33.48 -59.39 26.60
C LEU A 278 33.86 -58.45 25.44
N LYS A 279 33.75 -57.13 25.63
CA LYS A 279 34.07 -56.10 24.64
C LYS A 279 35.57 -56.05 24.33
N GLU A 280 36.43 -56.20 25.32
CA GLU A 280 37.89 -56.12 25.14
C GLU A 280 38.43 -57.22 24.21
N LYS A 281 37.88 -58.45 24.31
CA LYS A 281 38.23 -59.55 23.40
C LYS A 281 37.90 -59.25 21.94
N LEU A 282 36.75 -58.62 21.68
CA LEU A 282 36.34 -58.20 20.33
C LEU A 282 37.19 -57.04 19.78
N SER A 283 37.86 -56.26 20.63
CA SER A 283 38.75 -55.18 20.19
C SER A 283 40.05 -55.71 19.57
N SER A 284 40.60 -56.82 20.09
CA SER A 284 41.83 -57.44 19.59
C SER A 284 41.65 -58.06 18.20
N ASP A 285 40.46 -58.55 17.86
CA ASP A 285 40.16 -59.07 16.52
C ASP A 285 40.06 -57.97 15.45
N LEU A 286 39.80 -56.72 15.83
CA LEU A 286 39.71 -55.59 14.90
C LEU A 286 41.09 -55.06 14.45
N GLU A 287 42.09 -55.05 15.33
CA GLU A 287 43.47 -54.63 14.96
C GLU A 287 44.05 -55.52 13.85
N ASN A 288 43.78 -56.83 13.91
CA ASN A 288 44.16 -57.82 12.89
C ASN A 288 43.47 -57.62 11.51
N LEU A 289 42.50 -56.71 11.41
CA LEU A 289 41.82 -56.37 10.17
C LEU A 289 42.39 -55.10 9.51
N THR A 290 42.96 -54.19 10.31
CA THR A 290 43.59 -52.93 9.84
C THR A 290 44.82 -53.17 8.98
N ASP A 291 45.67 -54.15 9.30
CA ASP A 291 46.88 -54.51 8.55
C ASP A 291 46.60 -54.96 7.09
N LYS A 292 45.34 -55.35 6.79
CA LYS A 292 44.91 -55.70 5.42
C LYS A 292 44.54 -54.48 4.58
N TYR A 293 44.29 -53.32 5.22
CA TYR A 293 43.89 -52.10 4.53
C TYR A 293 45.09 -51.36 3.91
N GLU A 294 46.26 -51.34 4.57
CA GLU A 294 47.47 -50.70 4.04
C GLU A 294 47.92 -51.29 2.69
N ASN A 295 47.76 -52.62 2.53
CA ASN A 295 48.09 -53.35 1.29
C ASN A 295 47.25 -52.93 0.07
N LEU A 296 46.11 -52.24 0.25
CA LEU A 296 45.31 -51.68 -0.85
C LEU A 296 45.74 -50.27 -1.28
N GLN A 297 46.56 -49.57 -0.49
CA GLN A 297 46.94 -48.18 -0.74
C GLN A 297 48.01 -48.04 -1.84
N ASP A 298 48.88 -49.06 -2.01
CA ASP A 298 49.94 -49.04 -3.03
C ASP A 298 49.44 -49.17 -4.48
N VAL A 299 48.26 -49.78 -4.70
CA VAL A 299 47.64 -49.85 -6.03
C VAL A 299 47.24 -48.46 -6.54
N HIS A 300 46.85 -47.55 -5.64
CA HIS A 300 46.41 -46.20 -6.02
C HIS A 300 47.56 -45.34 -6.58
N LYS A 301 48.82 -45.59 -6.18
CA LYS A 301 50.01 -44.86 -6.65
C LYS A 301 50.29 -45.06 -8.15
N GLN A 302 49.96 -46.21 -8.72
CA GLN A 302 50.27 -46.54 -10.12
C GLN A 302 49.38 -45.79 -11.12
N LEU A 303 48.14 -45.47 -10.74
CA LEU A 303 47.15 -44.79 -11.59
C LEU A 303 47.42 -43.28 -11.83
N LYS A 304 48.31 -42.66 -11.05
CA LYS A 304 48.62 -41.23 -11.17
C LYS A 304 49.57 -40.93 -12.34
N ASN A 305 50.47 -41.85 -12.67
CA ASN A 305 51.53 -41.63 -13.67
C ASN A 305 50.99 -41.60 -15.11
N THR A 306 49.85 -42.25 -15.39
CA THR A 306 49.21 -42.23 -16.73
C THR A 306 48.50 -40.92 -17.06
N GLN A 307 48.31 -40.02 -16.09
CA GLN A 307 47.56 -38.77 -16.28
C GLN A 307 48.42 -37.65 -16.91
N ASP A 308 49.74 -37.64 -16.69
CA ASP A 308 50.61 -36.53 -17.10
C ASP A 308 51.14 -36.64 -18.54
N ASP A 309 51.14 -37.83 -19.15
CA ASP A 309 51.58 -37.99 -20.55
C ASP A 309 50.56 -37.49 -21.59
N THR A 310 49.26 -37.51 -21.26
CA THR A 310 48.22 -37.03 -22.18
C THR A 310 48.22 -35.50 -22.37
N LYS A 311 48.71 -34.73 -21.39
CA LYS A 311 48.82 -33.26 -21.50
C LYS A 311 49.88 -32.79 -22.50
N LYS A 312 50.92 -33.59 -22.78
CA LYS A 312 52.04 -33.19 -23.66
C LYS A 312 51.74 -33.25 -25.16
N GLN A 313 50.64 -33.89 -25.58
CA GLN A 313 50.32 -34.05 -27.00
C GLN A 313 49.48 -32.88 -27.57
N LEU A 314 48.70 -32.18 -26.74
CA LEU A 314 47.79 -31.11 -27.19
C LEU A 314 48.51 -29.83 -27.67
N GLY A 315 49.72 -29.57 -27.19
CA GLY A 315 50.48 -28.34 -27.50
C GLY A 315 51.04 -28.24 -28.92
N LYS A 316 51.14 -29.34 -29.67
CA LYS A 316 51.76 -29.35 -31.01
C LYS A 316 50.84 -28.85 -32.14
N ALA A 317 49.52 -28.90 -31.95
CA ALA A 317 48.55 -28.55 -33.00
C ALA A 317 48.32 -27.03 -33.18
N MET A 318 48.75 -26.18 -32.24
CA MET A 318 48.50 -24.73 -32.31
C MET A 318 49.47 -23.94 -33.21
N MET A 319 50.59 -24.53 -33.64
CA MET A 319 51.67 -23.78 -34.30
C MET A 319 51.55 -23.70 -35.84
N GLU A 320 50.87 -24.65 -36.49
CA GLU A 320 50.73 -24.66 -37.97
C GLU A 320 49.71 -23.65 -38.50
N ASN A 321 48.70 -23.27 -37.71
CA ASN A 321 47.60 -22.41 -38.18
C ASN A 321 48.02 -20.95 -38.37
N LYS A 322 49.10 -20.50 -37.71
CA LYS A 322 49.54 -19.10 -37.69
C LYS A 322 50.30 -18.65 -38.95
N LEU A 323 50.73 -19.59 -39.79
CA LEU A 323 51.61 -19.32 -40.94
C LEU A 323 50.87 -19.18 -42.29
N LYS A 324 49.54 -19.42 -42.31
CA LYS A 324 48.71 -19.33 -43.52
C LYS A 324 48.00 -17.98 -43.71
N ASP A 325 47.81 -17.20 -42.64
CA ASP A 325 47.13 -15.90 -42.73
C ASP A 325 47.98 -14.80 -43.38
N ASP A 326 49.30 -14.79 -43.15
CA ASP A 326 50.21 -13.72 -43.62
C ASP A 326 50.35 -13.64 -45.15
N GLN A 327 50.03 -14.71 -45.89
CA GLN A 327 50.10 -14.72 -47.36
C GLN A 327 48.83 -14.12 -48.01
N ALA A 328 47.70 -14.09 -47.30
CA ALA A 328 46.41 -13.64 -47.84
C ALA A 328 46.25 -12.10 -47.89
N VAL A 329 47.17 -11.36 -47.27
CA VAL A 329 47.10 -9.89 -47.15
C VAL A 329 47.81 -9.18 -48.32
N LYS A 330 48.94 -9.71 -48.82
CA LYS A 330 49.74 -9.03 -49.85
C LYS A 330 49.04 -8.93 -51.22
N MET A 331 48.33 -9.98 -51.67
CA MET A 331 47.66 -9.96 -52.99
C MET A 331 46.47 -8.98 -53.08
N ARG A 332 45.89 -8.55 -51.96
CA ARG A 332 44.75 -7.60 -51.95
C ARG A 332 45.16 -6.15 -52.15
N SER A 333 46.45 -5.83 -52.00
CA SER A 333 47.00 -4.47 -52.09
C SER A 333 47.16 -3.98 -53.54
N GLU A 334 47.51 -4.87 -54.46
CA GLU A 334 47.86 -4.50 -55.84
C GLU A 334 46.63 -4.36 -56.76
N ILE A 335 45.58 -5.16 -56.52
CA ILE A 335 44.34 -5.12 -57.32
C ILE A 335 43.60 -3.77 -57.19
N ASN A 336 43.61 -3.15 -56.01
CA ASN A 336 42.87 -1.90 -55.75
C ASN A 336 43.45 -0.65 -56.46
N LYS A 337 44.71 -0.69 -56.93
CA LYS A 337 45.36 0.46 -57.60
C LYS A 337 44.98 0.59 -59.07
N PHE A 338 44.58 -0.50 -59.74
CA PHE A 338 44.21 -0.48 -61.16
C PHE A 338 42.72 -0.23 -61.41
N VAL A 339 41.84 -0.59 -60.45
CA VAL A 339 40.39 -0.30 -60.54
C VAL A 339 40.10 1.20 -60.43
N THR A 340 40.80 1.89 -59.53
CA THR A 340 40.54 3.31 -59.20
C THR A 340 40.90 4.30 -60.31
N ILE A 341 41.88 3.99 -61.18
CA ILE A 341 42.27 4.86 -62.30
C ILE A 341 41.26 4.76 -63.45
N ARG A 342 40.75 3.56 -63.74
CA ARG A 342 39.80 3.32 -64.85
C ARG A 342 38.45 4.02 -64.62
N GLU A 343 37.90 3.93 -63.41
CA GLU A 343 36.62 4.57 -63.08
C GLU A 343 36.64 6.11 -63.18
N GLN A 344 37.80 6.76 -63.05
CA GLN A 344 37.90 8.23 -63.09
C GLN A 344 37.82 8.82 -64.50
N TYR A 345 38.19 8.05 -65.53
CA TYR A 345 38.09 8.49 -66.93
C TYR A 345 36.70 8.24 -67.52
N ASP A 346 36.10 7.06 -67.28
CA ASP A 346 34.75 6.74 -67.78
C ASP A 346 33.68 7.72 -67.22
N LYS A 347 33.80 8.12 -65.94
CA LYS A 347 32.87 9.06 -65.29
C LYS A 347 32.99 10.51 -65.81
N LYS A 348 34.11 10.91 -66.43
CA LYS A 348 34.28 12.26 -67.01
C LYS A 348 33.61 12.42 -68.37
N ILE A 349 33.62 11.37 -69.20
CA ILE A 349 33.07 11.43 -70.56
C ILE A 349 31.54 11.51 -70.52
N VAL A 350 30.88 10.63 -69.76
CA VAL A 350 29.41 10.60 -69.63
C VAL A 350 28.83 11.91 -69.07
N LYS A 351 29.56 12.57 -68.15
CA LYS A 351 29.09 13.81 -67.52
C LYS A 351 29.03 14.98 -68.51
N LEU A 352 30.06 15.16 -69.34
CA LEU A 352 30.14 16.23 -70.33
C LEU A 352 29.07 16.12 -71.44
N GLU A 353 28.66 14.91 -71.79
CA GLU A 353 27.57 14.69 -72.76
C GLU A 353 26.19 14.95 -72.16
N CYS A 354 25.99 14.64 -70.88
CA CYS A 354 24.74 14.89 -70.17
C CYS A 354 24.52 16.39 -69.91
N ASP A 355 25.55 17.10 -69.43
CA ASP A 355 25.50 18.55 -69.14
C ASP A 355 25.16 19.37 -70.41
N LYS A 356 25.63 18.92 -71.59
CA LYS A 356 25.35 19.56 -72.89
C LYS A 356 23.89 19.45 -73.32
N ARG A 357 23.21 18.32 -73.04
CA ARG A 357 21.78 18.16 -73.35
C ARG A 357 20.92 18.95 -72.35
N ALA A 358 21.21 18.84 -71.05
CA ALA A 358 20.50 19.57 -70.01
C ALA A 358 20.45 21.09 -70.27
N ALA A 359 21.58 21.69 -70.67
CA ALA A 359 21.65 23.12 -70.99
C ALA A 359 20.82 23.56 -72.22
N TRP A 360 20.48 22.64 -73.14
CA TRP A 360 19.60 22.94 -74.27
C TRP A 360 18.11 22.87 -73.87
N ASP A 361 17.74 21.85 -73.09
CA ASP A 361 16.37 21.70 -72.60
C ASP A 361 15.99 22.80 -71.59
N GLU A 362 16.93 23.21 -70.72
CA GLU A 362 16.75 24.30 -69.77
C GLU A 362 16.52 25.65 -70.46
N ARG A 363 17.21 25.92 -71.59
CA ARG A 363 17.03 27.16 -72.37
C ARG A 363 15.62 27.29 -72.93
N ASP A 364 15.05 26.21 -73.44
CA ASP A 364 13.73 26.24 -74.06
C ASP A 364 12.60 26.18 -73.00
N ALA A 365 12.86 25.55 -71.84
CA ALA A 365 12.00 25.67 -70.65
C ALA A 365 11.93 27.12 -70.11
N LEU A 366 13.07 27.81 -70.00
CA LEU A 366 13.12 29.20 -69.53
C LEU A 366 12.34 30.16 -70.44
N ARG A 367 12.30 29.91 -71.76
CA ARG A 367 11.46 30.68 -72.70
C ARG A 367 9.96 30.53 -72.43
N GLN A 368 9.48 29.33 -72.04
CA GLN A 368 8.07 29.13 -71.71
C GLN A 368 7.71 29.75 -70.35
N ILE A 369 8.62 29.67 -69.36
CA ILE A 369 8.46 30.30 -68.04
C ILE A 369 8.39 31.83 -68.16
N GLN A 370 9.13 32.45 -69.10
CA GLN A 370 9.03 33.88 -69.37
C GLN A 370 7.64 34.30 -69.87
N ILE A 371 6.93 33.44 -70.61
CA ILE A 371 5.59 33.73 -71.14
C ILE A 371 4.51 33.51 -70.07
N SER A 372 4.66 32.54 -69.16
CA SER A 372 3.71 32.33 -68.05
C SER A 372 3.79 33.45 -67.01
N THR A 373 5.00 33.78 -66.55
CA THR A 373 5.22 34.85 -65.56
C THR A 373 4.73 36.22 -66.05
N GLN A 374 4.82 36.52 -67.35
CA GLN A 374 4.24 37.73 -67.95
C GLN A 374 2.70 37.83 -67.76
N LYS A 375 1.99 36.69 -67.78
CA LYS A 375 0.53 36.62 -67.55
C LYS A 375 0.18 36.69 -66.07
N GLU A 376 0.94 36.03 -65.21
CA GLU A 376 0.77 36.09 -63.74
C GLU A 376 0.89 37.53 -63.23
N ILE A 377 1.83 38.32 -63.73
CA ILE A 377 2.00 39.74 -63.38
C ILE A 377 0.74 40.59 -63.67
N GLN A 378 -0.02 40.28 -64.73
CA GLN A 378 -1.30 40.95 -65.01
C GLN A 378 -2.41 40.52 -64.05
N GLN A 379 -2.40 39.26 -63.61
CA GLN A 379 -3.36 38.73 -62.64
C GLN A 379 -3.14 39.33 -61.24
N TYR A 380 -1.89 39.44 -60.78
CA TYR A 380 -1.56 40.05 -59.48
C TYR A 380 -1.95 41.53 -59.37
N LYS A 381 -1.90 42.30 -60.47
CA LYS A 381 -2.39 43.68 -60.48
C LYS A 381 -3.89 43.78 -60.17
N ARG A 382 -4.71 42.92 -60.78
CA ARG A 382 -6.16 42.88 -60.52
C ARG A 382 -6.47 42.43 -59.09
N GLN A 383 -5.68 41.49 -58.56
CA GLN A 383 -5.83 41.04 -57.18
C GLN A 383 -5.55 42.17 -56.18
N SER A 384 -4.49 42.95 -56.39
CA SER A 384 -4.13 44.09 -55.51
C SER A 384 -5.22 45.16 -55.39
N ASP A 385 -6.05 45.37 -56.42
CA ASP A 385 -7.15 46.35 -56.38
C ASP A 385 -8.38 45.80 -55.63
N VAL A 386 -8.58 44.48 -55.62
CA VAL A 386 -9.59 43.80 -54.79
C VAL A 386 -9.14 43.79 -53.33
N ASP A 387 -7.88 43.45 -53.07
CA ASP A 387 -7.31 43.32 -51.73
C ASP A 387 -7.38 44.66 -50.96
N LYS A 388 -7.20 45.80 -51.66
CA LYS A 388 -7.42 47.15 -51.10
C LYS A 388 -8.85 47.35 -50.58
N ARG A 389 -9.87 46.92 -51.34
CA ARG A 389 -11.28 47.06 -50.95
C ARG A 389 -11.64 46.13 -49.79
N THR A 390 -11.04 44.95 -49.71
CA THR A 390 -11.20 44.07 -48.56
C THR A 390 -10.50 44.61 -47.32
N MET A 391 -9.36 45.30 -47.45
CA MET A 391 -8.67 45.95 -46.35
C MET A 391 -9.55 47.02 -45.68
N ASP A 392 -10.20 47.88 -46.47
CA ASP A 392 -11.15 48.89 -45.97
C ASP A 392 -12.38 48.29 -45.28
N SER A 393 -12.78 47.06 -45.66
CA SER A 393 -13.85 46.31 -44.99
C SER A 393 -13.38 45.72 -43.65
N MET A 394 -12.22 45.08 -43.63
CA MET A 394 -11.64 44.49 -42.43
C MET A 394 -11.27 45.53 -41.36
N VAL A 395 -10.93 46.76 -41.74
CA VAL A 395 -10.74 47.87 -40.79
C VAL A 395 -12.04 48.19 -40.04
N LYS A 396 -13.20 48.22 -40.72
CA LYS A 396 -14.50 48.45 -40.08
C LYS A 396 -14.92 47.29 -39.17
N GLU A 397 -14.60 46.06 -39.57
CA GLU A 397 -14.88 44.86 -38.78
C GLU A 397 -13.99 44.76 -37.54
N LYS A 398 -12.71 45.13 -37.65
CA LYS A 398 -11.78 45.31 -36.53
C LYS A 398 -12.30 46.33 -35.51
N ASP A 399 -12.83 47.46 -35.96
CA ASP A 399 -13.38 48.48 -35.05
C ASP A 399 -14.67 48.02 -34.35
N LEU A 400 -15.46 47.15 -34.98
CA LEU A 400 -16.62 46.50 -34.35
C LEU A 400 -16.17 45.46 -33.31
N LEU A 401 -15.18 44.63 -33.65
CA LEU A 401 -14.58 43.65 -32.74
C LEU A 401 -13.93 44.30 -31.51
N ASN A 402 -13.21 45.42 -31.69
CA ASN A 402 -12.65 46.18 -30.57
C ASN A 402 -13.72 46.69 -29.59
N LYS A 403 -14.90 47.11 -30.08
CA LYS A 403 -16.04 47.48 -29.21
C LYS A 403 -16.61 46.28 -28.45
N ASN A 404 -16.63 45.09 -29.04
CA ASN A 404 -17.08 43.87 -28.35
C ASN A 404 -16.04 43.39 -27.32
N ILE A 405 -14.74 43.47 -27.63
CA ILE A 405 -13.66 43.15 -26.70
C ILE A 405 -13.75 44.01 -25.43
N LEU A 406 -14.01 45.32 -25.55
CA LEU A 406 -14.20 46.20 -24.40
C LEU A 406 -15.38 45.76 -23.51
N LYS A 407 -16.53 45.41 -24.11
CA LYS A 407 -17.69 44.89 -23.36
C LYS A 407 -17.37 43.58 -22.62
N HIS A 408 -16.66 42.66 -23.26
CA HIS A 408 -16.26 41.41 -22.61
C HIS A 408 -15.20 41.64 -21.51
N GLN A 409 -14.29 42.61 -21.66
CA GLN A 409 -13.36 43.00 -20.61
C GLN A 409 -14.07 43.55 -19.36
N ASP A 410 -15.17 44.28 -19.52
CA ASP A 410 -15.94 44.79 -18.38
C ASP A 410 -16.75 43.68 -17.69
N LEU A 411 -17.35 42.74 -18.43
CA LEU A 411 -17.97 41.52 -17.86
C LEU A 411 -16.96 40.67 -17.08
N ILE A 412 -15.73 40.50 -17.61
CA ILE A 412 -14.66 39.77 -16.90
C ILE A 412 -14.30 40.45 -15.57
N LYS A 413 -14.31 41.80 -15.49
CA LYS A 413 -14.09 42.53 -14.23
C LYS A 413 -15.20 42.27 -13.20
N GLU A 414 -16.45 42.08 -13.62
CA GLU A 414 -17.55 41.70 -12.72
C GLU A 414 -17.42 40.26 -12.22
N HIS A 415 -17.11 39.31 -13.11
CA HIS A 415 -16.85 37.92 -12.69
C HIS A 415 -15.67 37.80 -11.71
N ILE A 416 -14.59 38.59 -11.89
CA ILE A 416 -13.48 38.65 -10.93
C ILE A 416 -13.91 39.18 -9.55
N LYS A 417 -14.88 40.11 -9.48
CA LYS A 417 -15.43 40.58 -8.20
C LYS A 417 -16.27 39.49 -7.52
N LEU A 418 -17.14 38.81 -8.27
CA LEU A 418 -17.94 37.69 -7.75
C LEU A 418 -17.07 36.55 -7.24
N PHE A 419 -16.02 36.18 -7.97
CA PHE A 419 -15.08 35.14 -7.55
C PHE A 419 -14.38 35.47 -6.22
N LYS A 420 -13.96 36.73 -6.01
CA LYS A 420 -13.38 37.17 -4.73
C LYS A 420 -14.35 37.07 -3.55
N ILE A 421 -15.64 37.32 -3.78
CA ILE A 421 -16.67 37.15 -2.74
C ILE A 421 -16.84 35.66 -2.41
N GLN A 422 -16.90 34.79 -3.43
CA GLN A 422 -16.97 33.34 -3.24
C GLN A 422 -15.73 32.76 -2.54
N GLU A 423 -14.54 33.28 -2.83
CA GLU A 423 -13.29 32.89 -2.14
C GLU A 423 -13.31 33.29 -0.65
N GLN A 424 -13.90 34.45 -0.33
CA GLN A 424 -14.08 34.90 1.05
C GLN A 424 -15.12 34.07 1.82
N THR A 425 -16.23 33.67 1.18
CA THR A 425 -17.21 32.77 1.81
C THR A 425 -16.64 31.37 2.02
N LYS A 426 -15.86 30.86 1.05
CA LYS A 426 -15.17 29.57 1.19
C LYS A 426 -14.25 29.55 2.43
N LYS A 427 -13.43 30.59 2.62
CA LYS A 427 -12.51 30.68 3.77
C LYS A 427 -13.22 30.76 5.13
N LYS A 428 -14.46 31.25 5.18
CA LYS A 428 -15.28 31.21 6.41
C LYS A 428 -15.77 29.79 6.71
N LEU A 429 -16.30 29.10 5.70
CA LEU A 429 -16.73 27.71 5.83
C LEU A 429 -15.57 26.78 6.20
N GLU A 430 -14.37 27.01 5.64
CA GLU A 430 -13.15 26.27 6.02
C GLU A 430 -12.75 26.47 7.50
N LEU A 431 -13.00 27.66 8.07
CA LEU A 431 -12.80 27.92 9.50
C LEU A 431 -13.88 27.24 10.36
N GLU A 432 -15.15 27.36 9.99
CA GLU A 432 -16.28 26.72 10.70
C GLU A 432 -16.15 25.19 10.72
N ILE A 433 -15.73 24.57 9.61
CA ILE A 433 -15.41 23.14 9.54
C ILE A 433 -14.22 22.79 10.45
N GLY A 434 -13.19 23.64 10.51
CA GLY A 434 -12.05 23.45 11.40
C GLY A 434 -12.44 23.44 12.89
N GLU A 435 -13.37 24.29 13.30
CA GLU A 435 -13.92 24.33 14.66
C GLU A 435 -14.78 23.10 14.97
N GLN A 436 -15.66 22.69 14.05
CA GLN A 436 -16.46 21.46 14.14
C GLN A 436 -15.57 20.21 14.32
N VAL A 437 -14.50 20.07 13.52
CA VAL A 437 -13.56 18.95 13.60
C VAL A 437 -12.83 18.90 14.96
N GLN A 438 -12.50 20.04 15.54
CA GLN A 438 -11.92 20.06 16.90
C GLN A 438 -12.92 19.61 17.97
N GLU A 439 -14.21 19.97 17.83
CA GLU A 439 -15.24 19.58 18.78
C GLU A 439 -15.56 18.07 18.70
N ILE A 440 -15.67 17.52 17.48
CA ILE A 440 -15.74 16.07 17.25
C ILE A 440 -14.53 15.36 17.87
N GLY A 441 -13.34 15.97 17.79
CA GLY A 441 -12.12 15.48 18.43
C GLY A 441 -12.18 15.42 19.96
N LYS A 442 -12.90 16.34 20.62
CA LYS A 442 -13.16 16.29 22.07
C LYS A 442 -14.19 15.20 22.41
N GLN A 443 -15.29 15.15 21.66
CA GLN A 443 -16.35 14.16 21.87
C GLN A 443 -15.84 12.73 21.73
N ARG A 444 -15.00 12.43 20.71
CA ARG A 444 -14.36 11.11 20.54
C ARG A 444 -13.47 10.72 21.73
N LYS A 445 -12.75 11.67 22.35
CA LYS A 445 -11.96 11.40 23.56
C LYS A 445 -12.86 11.06 24.76
N GLN A 446 -14.00 11.74 24.88
CA GLN A 446 -14.97 11.50 25.94
C GLN A 446 -15.70 10.15 25.77
N VAL A 447 -16.02 9.75 24.54
CA VAL A 447 -16.53 8.40 24.24
C VAL A 447 -15.51 7.33 24.63
N SER A 448 -14.24 7.48 24.22
CA SER A 448 -13.18 6.51 24.58
C SER A 448 -12.92 6.40 26.09
N TYR A 449 -13.14 7.49 26.84
CA TYR A 449 -13.13 7.45 28.31
C TYR A 449 -14.29 6.62 28.87
N LEU A 450 -15.51 6.88 28.39
CA LEU A 450 -16.73 6.16 28.82
C LEU A 450 -16.71 4.68 28.44
N GLU A 451 -16.12 4.32 27.29
CA GLU A 451 -15.93 2.91 26.89
C GLU A 451 -14.99 2.17 27.84
N LYS A 452 -13.85 2.77 28.22
CA LYS A 452 -12.93 2.19 29.20
C LYS A 452 -13.54 2.03 30.58
N GLU A 453 -14.39 2.97 30.98
CA GLU A 453 -15.09 2.90 32.26
C GLU A 453 -16.22 1.85 32.24
N ARG A 454 -16.95 1.71 31.12
CA ARG A 454 -17.88 0.60 30.89
C ARG A 454 -17.17 -0.75 31.03
N ASP A 455 -16.01 -0.91 30.38
CA ASP A 455 -15.30 -2.19 30.35
C ASP A 455 -14.78 -2.56 31.76
N ARG A 456 -14.27 -1.60 32.54
CA ARG A 456 -13.96 -1.80 33.97
C ARG A 456 -15.16 -2.24 34.79
N LEU A 457 -16.33 -1.61 34.61
CA LEU A 457 -17.55 -1.97 35.34
C LEU A 457 -18.07 -3.36 34.95
N VAL A 458 -17.80 -3.82 33.71
CA VAL A 458 -18.06 -5.21 33.29
C VAL A 458 -17.11 -6.17 34.00
N ASP A 459 -15.82 -5.88 34.06
CA ASP A 459 -14.81 -6.70 34.76
C ASP A 459 -15.11 -6.79 36.27
N GLU A 460 -15.45 -5.67 36.93
CA GLU A 460 -15.88 -5.65 38.34
C GLU A 460 -17.17 -6.46 38.55
N GLY A 461 -18.11 -6.38 37.61
CA GLY A 461 -19.34 -7.18 37.62
C GLY A 461 -19.08 -8.69 37.50
N LEU A 462 -18.11 -9.09 36.67
CA LEU A 462 -17.68 -10.49 36.54
C LEU A 462 -16.97 -10.97 37.81
N GLU A 463 -16.04 -10.20 38.37
CA GLU A 463 -15.39 -10.53 39.65
C GLU A 463 -16.39 -10.69 40.80
N LEU A 464 -17.40 -9.83 40.89
CA LEU A 464 -18.46 -9.92 41.90
C LEU A 464 -19.35 -11.14 41.68
N THR A 465 -19.64 -11.49 40.42
CA THR A 465 -20.40 -12.69 40.07
C THR A 465 -19.65 -13.96 40.47
N GLN A 466 -18.34 -14.03 40.17
CA GLN A 466 -17.46 -15.12 40.58
C GLN A 466 -17.47 -15.31 42.11
N LYS A 467 -17.27 -14.22 42.88
CA LYS A 467 -17.31 -14.25 44.36
C LYS A 467 -18.68 -14.69 44.91
N ILE A 468 -19.77 -14.37 44.21
CA ILE A 468 -21.12 -14.84 44.57
C ILE A 468 -21.26 -16.36 44.31
N GLU A 469 -20.69 -16.89 43.23
CA GLU A 469 -20.67 -18.34 42.98
C GLU A 469 -19.82 -19.09 44.02
N ASP A 470 -18.59 -18.64 44.29
CA ASP A 470 -17.68 -19.24 45.27
C ASP A 470 -18.32 -19.29 46.67
N THR A 471 -18.92 -18.18 47.12
CA THR A 471 -19.62 -18.14 48.42
C THR A 471 -20.89 -18.99 48.44
N MET A 472 -21.59 -19.17 47.32
CA MET A 472 -22.68 -20.14 47.22
C MET A 472 -22.18 -21.59 47.32
N GLU A 473 -20.98 -21.90 46.82
CA GLU A 473 -20.35 -23.21 46.95
C GLU A 473 -19.93 -23.48 48.40
N GLU A 474 -19.29 -22.52 49.07
CA GLU A 474 -18.99 -22.61 50.50
C GLU A 474 -20.26 -22.84 51.33
N ILE A 475 -21.36 -22.13 51.03
CA ILE A 475 -22.64 -22.32 51.71
C ILE A 475 -23.22 -23.72 51.48
N LYS A 476 -23.07 -24.32 50.28
CA LYS A 476 -23.43 -25.74 50.04
C LYS A 476 -22.58 -26.66 50.92
N LEU A 477 -21.27 -26.44 50.94
CA LEU A 477 -20.30 -27.28 51.66
C LEU A 477 -20.50 -27.20 53.19
N LYS A 478 -20.82 -26.02 53.71
CA LYS A 478 -21.23 -25.81 55.11
C LYS A 478 -22.58 -26.45 55.44
N LYS A 479 -23.56 -26.45 54.52
CA LYS A 479 -24.83 -27.18 54.71
C LYS A 479 -24.63 -28.69 54.82
N THR A 480 -23.72 -29.29 54.03
CA THR A 480 -23.33 -30.70 54.19
C THR A 480 -22.62 -30.96 55.52
N GLN A 481 -21.66 -30.12 55.93
CA GLN A 481 -21.01 -30.25 57.25
C GLN A 481 -22.02 -30.17 58.41
N ILE A 482 -23.02 -29.29 58.34
CA ILE A 482 -24.12 -29.21 59.32
C ILE A 482 -25.00 -30.47 59.32
N TYR A 483 -25.24 -31.09 58.16
CA TYR A 483 -25.99 -32.34 58.06
C TYR A 483 -25.25 -33.50 58.75
N ASP A 484 -23.96 -33.65 58.49
CA ASP A 484 -23.13 -34.70 59.09
C ASP A 484 -22.97 -34.52 60.61
N LEU A 485 -22.79 -33.27 61.07
CA LEU A 485 -22.77 -32.95 62.50
C LEU A 485 -24.11 -33.26 63.19
N LYS A 486 -25.25 -32.97 62.54
CA LYS A 486 -26.58 -33.35 63.06
C LYS A 486 -26.77 -34.87 63.15
N LYS A 487 -26.25 -35.62 62.18
CA LYS A 487 -26.26 -37.08 62.21
C LYS A 487 -25.42 -37.64 63.36
N SER A 488 -24.20 -37.11 63.54
CA SER A 488 -23.31 -37.47 64.65
C SER A 488 -23.92 -37.15 66.03
N LEU A 489 -24.60 -35.99 66.16
CA LEU A 489 -25.37 -35.64 67.36
C LEU A 489 -26.47 -36.67 67.66
N ALA A 490 -27.29 -37.05 66.68
CA ALA A 490 -28.34 -38.05 66.86
C ALA A 490 -27.81 -39.45 67.22
N GLU A 491 -26.64 -39.83 66.68
CA GLU A 491 -25.94 -41.06 67.06
C GLU A 491 -25.43 -41.01 68.51
N ASN A 492 -24.94 -39.86 68.97
CA ASN A 492 -24.44 -39.67 70.34
C ASN A 492 -25.57 -39.54 71.37
N ASP A 493 -26.69 -38.91 71.04
CA ASP A 493 -27.90 -38.89 71.89
C ASP A 493 -28.45 -40.30 72.10
N ASN A 494 -28.45 -41.15 71.06
CA ASN A 494 -28.81 -42.56 71.20
C ASN A 494 -27.85 -43.33 72.12
N LYS A 495 -26.53 -43.10 72.01
CA LYS A 495 -25.53 -43.69 72.93
C LYS A 495 -25.75 -43.23 74.38
N LEU A 496 -26.00 -41.93 74.59
CA LEU A 496 -26.27 -41.37 75.92
C LEU A 496 -27.53 -42.01 76.54
N ARG A 497 -28.59 -42.18 75.75
CA ARG A 497 -29.84 -42.81 76.18
C ARG A 497 -29.65 -44.29 76.54
N ILE A 498 -28.81 -45.02 75.81
CA ILE A 498 -28.42 -46.40 76.16
C ILE A 498 -27.64 -46.43 77.48
N GLN A 499 -26.71 -45.50 77.69
CA GLN A 499 -25.94 -45.41 78.94
C GLN A 499 -26.79 -45.00 80.16
N GLN A 500 -27.78 -44.12 79.99
CA GLN A 500 -28.74 -43.76 81.04
C GLN A 500 -29.56 -44.99 81.48
N ASN A 501 -30.09 -45.77 80.54
CA ASN A 501 -30.80 -47.01 80.84
C ASN A 501 -29.90 -48.02 81.59
N LEU A 502 -28.61 -48.11 81.23
CA LEU A 502 -27.65 -48.98 81.91
C LEU A 502 -27.40 -48.54 83.37
N PHE A 503 -27.27 -47.24 83.59
CA PHE A 503 -27.05 -46.67 84.93
C PHE A 503 -28.24 -46.86 85.87
N GLU A 504 -29.46 -46.78 85.36
CA GLU A 504 -30.68 -47.10 86.13
C GLU A 504 -30.74 -48.59 86.53
N GLY A 505 -30.30 -49.50 85.65
CA GLY A 505 -30.16 -50.93 85.97
C GLY A 505 -29.18 -51.19 87.12
N VAL A 506 -27.96 -50.67 87.03
CA VAL A 506 -26.93 -50.82 88.09
C VAL A 506 -27.41 -50.23 89.44
N ARG A 507 -28.19 -49.15 89.41
CA ARG A 507 -28.77 -48.54 90.62
C ARG A 507 -29.82 -49.44 91.29
N ALA A 508 -30.56 -50.24 90.51
CA ALA A 508 -31.50 -51.23 91.03
C ALA A 508 -30.76 -52.44 91.65
N GLU A 509 -29.72 -52.95 90.98
CA GLU A 509 -28.91 -54.09 91.48
C GLU A 509 -28.21 -53.78 92.80
N ARG A 510 -27.62 -52.58 92.94
CA ARG A 510 -26.96 -52.14 94.17
C ARG A 510 -27.90 -52.20 95.40
N ASN A 511 -29.17 -51.83 95.23
CA ASN A 511 -30.15 -51.84 96.32
C ASN A 511 -30.58 -53.27 96.71
N ASN A 512 -30.53 -54.23 95.77
CA ASN A 512 -30.79 -55.65 96.07
C ASN A 512 -29.59 -56.32 96.77
N LEU A 513 -28.36 -56.01 96.34
CA LEU A 513 -27.13 -56.57 96.93
C LEU A 513 -26.93 -56.15 98.40
N GLN A 514 -27.31 -54.93 98.77
CA GLN A 514 -27.23 -54.47 100.16
C GLN A 514 -28.16 -55.25 101.11
N LYS A 515 -29.22 -55.86 100.60
CA LYS A 515 -30.14 -56.70 101.39
C LYS A 515 -29.59 -58.11 101.61
N ALA A 516 -28.95 -58.70 100.59
CA ALA A 516 -28.30 -60.01 100.69
C ALA A 516 -27.03 -60.02 101.57
N LEU A 517 -26.33 -58.88 101.64
CA LEU A 517 -25.11 -58.72 102.45
C LEU A 517 -25.36 -58.90 103.97
N GLN A 518 -26.58 -58.64 104.44
CA GLN A 518 -26.93 -58.67 105.86
C GLN A 518 -27.26 -60.09 106.38
N GLU A 519 -27.62 -61.02 105.50
CA GLU A 519 -27.93 -62.42 105.83
C GLU A 519 -26.70 -63.33 105.64
N SER A 520 -25.83 -63.03 104.66
CA SER A 520 -24.64 -63.85 104.34
C SER A 520 -23.49 -63.79 105.36
N ALA A 521 -23.55 -62.91 106.36
CA ALA A 521 -22.46 -62.71 107.32
C ALA A 521 -22.37 -63.78 108.43
N ALA A 522 -23.40 -64.62 108.61
CA ALA A 522 -23.50 -65.56 109.73
C ALA A 522 -23.01 -67.00 109.41
N GLU A 523 -23.11 -67.47 108.17
CA GLU A 523 -22.93 -68.90 107.85
C GLU A 523 -21.62 -69.28 107.13
N CYS A 524 -20.80 -68.33 106.68
CA CYS A 524 -19.49 -68.63 106.08
C CYS A 524 -18.37 -68.83 107.11
N GLY A 525 -18.72 -69.37 108.28
CA GLY A 525 -17.78 -70.12 109.09
C GLY A 525 -17.30 -71.36 108.32
N GLU A 526 -16.00 -71.62 108.38
CA GLU A 526 -15.41 -72.94 108.21
C GLU A 526 -15.42 -73.57 106.79
N LEU A 527 -14.47 -73.04 106.01
CA LEU A 527 -13.37 -73.84 105.44
C LEU A 527 -13.64 -74.82 104.28
N LYS A 528 -14.88 -75.06 103.82
CA LYS A 528 -15.13 -76.03 102.74
C LYS A 528 -14.96 -75.51 101.30
N ASN A 529 -14.95 -74.19 101.07
CA ASN A 529 -14.95 -73.62 99.71
C ASN A 529 -13.56 -73.44 99.05
N LYS A 530 -12.45 -73.54 99.80
CA LYS A 530 -11.10 -73.34 99.22
C LYS A 530 -10.71 -74.36 98.14
N LEU A 531 -11.32 -75.56 98.14
CA LEU A 531 -11.02 -76.59 97.16
C LEU A 531 -11.74 -76.39 95.80
N LYS A 532 -12.86 -75.65 95.76
CA LYS A 532 -13.60 -75.39 94.49
C LYS A 532 -12.99 -74.26 93.66
N VAL A 533 -12.42 -73.24 94.30
CA VAL A 533 -11.84 -72.06 93.61
C VAL A 533 -10.70 -72.46 92.65
N SER A 534 -9.85 -73.40 93.07
CA SER A 534 -8.70 -73.84 92.25
C SER A 534 -9.09 -74.59 90.97
N SER A 535 -10.29 -75.18 90.90
CA SER A 535 -10.77 -75.84 89.68
C SER A 535 -11.26 -74.81 88.66
N HIS A 536 -12.01 -73.82 89.11
CA HIS A 536 -12.64 -72.82 88.23
C HIS A 536 -11.61 -71.88 87.58
N GLN A 537 -10.52 -71.57 88.31
CA GLN A 537 -9.39 -70.80 87.77
C GLN A 537 -8.68 -71.50 86.59
N SER A 538 -8.72 -72.83 86.52
CA SER A 538 -8.13 -73.58 85.40
C SER A 538 -9.04 -73.66 84.16
N GLU A 539 -10.32 -73.32 84.30
CA GLU A 539 -11.28 -73.27 83.19
C GLU A 539 -11.35 -71.85 82.61
N GLN A 540 -11.37 -70.80 83.44
CA GLN A 540 -11.22 -69.41 82.97
C GLN A 540 -9.97 -69.20 82.12
N LEU A 541 -8.80 -69.70 82.57
CA LEU A 541 -7.56 -69.58 81.80
C LEU A 541 -7.57 -70.35 80.46
N LYS A 542 -8.48 -71.30 80.25
CA LYS A 542 -8.65 -71.98 78.95
C LYS A 542 -9.57 -71.22 78.02
N GLU A 543 -10.64 -70.62 78.53
CA GLU A 543 -11.52 -69.75 77.73
C GLU A 543 -10.80 -68.46 77.31
N ASP A 544 -9.98 -67.86 78.18
CA ASP A 544 -9.15 -66.70 77.85
C ASP A 544 -8.15 -67.01 76.72
N ILE A 545 -7.51 -68.19 76.74
CA ILE A 545 -6.61 -68.64 75.66
C ILE A 545 -7.40 -68.84 74.35
N ALA A 546 -8.56 -69.51 74.39
CA ALA A 546 -9.38 -69.73 73.19
C ALA A 546 -9.92 -68.41 72.60
N MET A 547 -10.25 -67.42 73.44
CA MET A 547 -10.59 -66.07 72.99
C MET A 547 -9.40 -65.36 72.34
N LYS A 548 -8.20 -65.46 72.94
CA LYS A 548 -6.97 -64.87 72.38
C LYS A 548 -6.58 -65.50 71.05
N GLU A 549 -6.78 -66.81 70.87
CA GLU A 549 -6.59 -67.48 69.57
C GLU A 549 -7.59 -66.99 68.52
N GLN A 550 -8.85 -66.76 68.88
CA GLN A 550 -9.83 -66.17 67.94
C GLN A 550 -9.53 -64.71 67.60
N GLU A 551 -9.03 -63.91 68.55
CA GLU A 551 -8.55 -62.55 68.27
C GLU A 551 -7.35 -62.58 67.31
N LEU A 552 -6.38 -63.47 67.54
CA LEU A 552 -5.21 -63.65 66.68
C LEU A 552 -5.60 -64.00 65.24
N ILE A 553 -6.58 -64.88 65.05
CA ILE A 553 -7.08 -65.25 63.70
C ILE A 553 -7.78 -64.06 63.02
N ARG A 554 -8.46 -63.17 63.76
CA ARG A 554 -9.04 -61.94 63.18
C ARG A 554 -7.94 -60.98 62.75
N GLU A 555 -6.94 -60.77 63.60
CA GLU A 555 -5.78 -59.93 63.28
C GLU A 555 -4.99 -60.48 62.08
N GLU A 556 -4.77 -61.79 61.98
CA GLU A 556 -4.14 -62.39 60.77
C GLU A 556 -4.93 -62.11 59.49
N ASN A 557 -6.26 -62.18 59.53
CA ASN A 557 -7.10 -61.92 58.36
C ASN A 557 -7.10 -60.43 57.98
N ILE A 558 -7.06 -59.53 58.96
CA ILE A 558 -6.85 -58.09 58.75
C ILE A 558 -5.46 -57.84 58.14
N LEU A 559 -4.42 -58.48 58.69
CA LEU A 559 -3.04 -58.38 58.18
C LEU A 559 -2.94 -58.85 56.73
N ARG A 560 -3.58 -59.99 56.37
CA ARG A 560 -3.64 -60.48 54.98
C ARG A 560 -4.32 -59.49 54.05
N LYS A 561 -5.40 -58.84 54.49
CA LYS A 561 -6.10 -57.82 53.71
C LYS A 561 -5.22 -56.58 53.50
N ILE A 562 -4.60 -56.07 54.57
CA ILE A 562 -3.64 -54.96 54.52
C ILE A 562 -2.44 -55.30 53.62
N THR A 563 -1.91 -56.52 53.62
CA THR A 563 -0.83 -56.90 52.69
C THR A 563 -1.28 -56.94 51.23
N LYS A 564 -2.53 -57.28 50.95
CA LYS A 564 -3.07 -57.25 49.58
C LYS A 564 -3.32 -55.82 49.10
N ASP A 565 -3.88 -54.98 49.96
CA ASP A 565 -4.10 -53.56 49.66
C ASP A 565 -2.77 -52.82 49.49
N LYS A 566 -1.74 -53.16 50.29
CA LYS A 566 -0.35 -52.68 50.13
C LYS A 566 0.29 -53.07 48.80
N GLU A 567 0.01 -54.27 48.28
CA GLU A 567 0.55 -54.71 46.99
C GLU A 567 -0.19 -54.04 45.82
N ASN A 568 -1.51 -53.83 45.93
CA ASN A 568 -2.27 -53.03 44.96
C ASN A 568 -1.76 -51.58 44.92
N LEU A 569 -1.56 -50.95 46.08
CA LEU A 569 -1.02 -49.58 46.19
C LEU A 569 0.42 -49.46 45.65
N ARG A 570 1.21 -50.54 45.67
CA ARG A 570 2.52 -50.59 45.00
C ARG A 570 2.38 -50.56 43.48
N ILE A 571 1.48 -51.37 42.92
CA ILE A 571 1.22 -51.39 41.48
C ILE A 571 0.69 -50.02 41.00
N GLU A 572 -0.18 -49.37 41.78
CA GLU A 572 -0.65 -48.01 41.49
C GLU A 572 0.48 -46.98 41.59
N LEU A 573 1.36 -47.10 42.59
CA LEU A 573 2.53 -46.22 42.74
C LEU A 573 3.54 -46.39 41.60
N ASP A 574 3.86 -47.62 41.19
CA ASP A 574 4.78 -47.89 40.09
C ASP A 574 4.24 -47.36 38.75
N ASN A 575 2.93 -47.54 38.49
CA ASN A 575 2.27 -46.94 37.32
C ASN A 575 2.29 -45.40 37.35
N ALA A 576 2.09 -44.80 38.53
CA ALA A 576 2.18 -43.34 38.69
C ALA A 576 3.61 -42.81 38.51
N LEU A 577 4.63 -43.56 38.95
CA LEU A 577 6.04 -43.22 38.75
C LEU A 577 6.44 -43.30 37.27
N GLU A 578 5.96 -44.30 36.53
CA GLU A 578 6.20 -44.40 35.08
C GLU A 578 5.54 -43.23 34.33
N ALA A 579 4.31 -42.85 34.70
CA ALA A 579 3.63 -41.67 34.13
C ALA A 579 4.35 -40.35 34.45
N VAL A 580 4.83 -40.17 35.69
CA VAL A 580 5.63 -38.99 36.09
C VAL A 580 6.96 -38.95 35.34
N LYS A 581 7.55 -40.09 35.00
CA LYS A 581 8.77 -40.17 34.18
C LYS A 581 8.52 -39.73 32.74
N GLN A 582 7.46 -40.22 32.11
CA GLN A 582 7.04 -39.81 30.76
C GLN A 582 6.76 -38.30 30.70
N LEU A 583 6.00 -37.76 31.65
CA LEU A 583 5.73 -36.32 31.75
C LEU A 583 7.01 -35.48 31.95
N LYS A 584 8.03 -36.01 32.66
CA LYS A 584 9.33 -35.33 32.80
C LYS A 584 10.11 -35.32 31.49
N GLU A 585 10.07 -36.39 30.71
CA GLU A 585 10.69 -36.46 29.38
C GLU A 585 10.00 -35.45 28.42
N GLU A 586 8.66 -35.40 28.39
CA GLU A 586 7.88 -34.40 27.63
C GLU A 586 8.20 -32.95 28.05
N ILE A 587 8.32 -32.66 29.35
CA ILE A 587 8.70 -31.33 29.87
C ILE A 587 10.12 -30.94 29.42
N VAL A 588 11.05 -31.90 29.33
CA VAL A 588 12.40 -31.63 28.82
C VAL A 588 12.35 -31.31 27.33
N GLU A 589 11.61 -32.09 26.53
CA GLU A 589 11.42 -31.79 25.10
C GLU A 589 10.79 -30.41 24.88
N MET A 590 9.69 -30.09 25.58
CA MET A 590 9.06 -28.77 25.52
C MET A 590 10.01 -27.63 25.90
N LYS A 591 10.87 -27.81 26.92
CA LYS A 591 11.89 -26.81 27.29
C LYS A 591 13.01 -26.67 26.24
N THR A 592 13.32 -27.72 25.47
CA THR A 592 14.25 -27.57 24.34
C THR A 592 13.63 -26.83 23.17
N GLU A 593 12.35 -27.06 22.89
CA GLU A 593 11.61 -26.35 21.85
C GLU A 593 11.34 -24.88 22.23
N GLU A 594 11.01 -24.60 23.49
CA GLU A 594 10.91 -23.24 24.04
C GLU A 594 12.20 -22.45 23.81
N LYS A 595 13.37 -23.04 24.09
CA LYS A 595 14.68 -22.42 23.82
C LYS A 595 14.94 -22.21 22.33
N ARG A 596 14.49 -23.14 21.47
CA ARG A 596 14.58 -23.02 20.01
C ARG A 596 13.74 -21.85 19.50
N LEU A 597 12.49 -21.74 19.97
CA LEU A 597 11.57 -20.66 19.62
C LEU A 597 12.08 -19.29 20.11
N HIS A 598 12.56 -19.18 21.35
CA HIS A 598 13.17 -17.95 21.86
C HIS A 598 14.35 -17.48 21.01
N LYS A 599 15.19 -18.42 20.52
CA LYS A 599 16.30 -18.08 19.61
C LYS A 599 15.80 -17.55 18.26
N VAL A 600 14.76 -18.16 17.68
CA VAL A 600 14.14 -17.69 16.43
C VAL A 600 13.49 -16.32 16.60
N ILE A 601 12.82 -16.06 17.73
CA ILE A 601 12.25 -14.75 18.06
C ILE A 601 13.37 -13.70 18.19
N PHE A 602 14.45 -13.99 18.92
CA PHE A 602 15.59 -13.08 19.06
C PHE A 602 16.27 -12.74 17.72
N GLU A 603 16.46 -13.75 16.84
CA GLU A 603 16.98 -13.54 15.50
C GLU A 603 16.01 -12.71 14.62
N SER A 604 14.70 -12.90 14.80
CA SER A 604 13.65 -12.13 14.11
C SER A 604 13.58 -10.68 14.59
N ASP A 605 13.64 -10.42 15.89
CA ASP A 605 13.66 -9.07 16.47
C ASP A 605 14.91 -8.29 16.05
N LYS A 606 16.05 -8.98 15.94
CA LYS A 606 17.27 -8.39 15.37
C LYS A 606 17.07 -8.03 13.90
N ARG A 607 16.46 -8.93 13.11
CA ARG A 607 16.14 -8.70 11.69
C ARG A 607 15.19 -7.52 11.50
N ILE A 608 14.18 -7.40 12.36
CA ILE A 608 13.24 -6.26 12.37
C ILE A 608 13.99 -4.96 12.64
N LYS A 609 14.87 -4.90 13.66
CA LYS A 609 15.69 -3.71 13.96
C LYS A 609 16.66 -3.32 12.84
N GLU A 610 17.19 -4.30 12.10
CA GLU A 610 17.99 -4.05 10.89
C GLU A 610 17.10 -3.46 9.78
N LEU A 611 15.96 -4.08 9.48
CA LEU A 611 15.01 -3.62 8.46
C LEU A 611 14.42 -2.23 8.77
N THR A 612 14.14 -1.90 10.04
CA THR A 612 13.67 -0.55 10.41
C THR A 612 14.73 0.52 10.10
N LYS A 613 16.02 0.24 10.36
CA LYS A 613 17.10 1.17 9.98
C LYS A 613 17.23 1.33 8.47
N ASP A 614 17.11 0.24 7.72
CA ASP A 614 17.14 0.29 6.25
C ASP A 614 15.92 1.07 5.72
N LEU A 615 14.75 0.95 6.36
CA LEU A 615 13.56 1.72 6.00
C LEU A 615 13.75 3.21 6.32
N ASP A 616 14.34 3.56 7.46
CA ASP A 616 14.71 4.94 7.79
C ASP A 616 15.72 5.54 6.79
N THR A 617 16.73 4.78 6.35
CA THR A 617 17.67 5.29 5.32
C THR A 617 16.96 5.47 3.98
N LEU A 618 16.10 4.53 3.55
CA LEU A 618 15.30 4.66 2.33
C LEU A 618 14.29 5.81 2.40
N MET A 619 13.72 6.12 3.56
CA MET A 619 12.87 7.30 3.76
C MET A 619 13.68 8.59 3.61
N ASN A 620 14.88 8.67 4.19
CA ASN A 620 15.77 9.81 4.01
C ASN A 620 16.21 9.98 2.53
N GLU A 621 16.54 8.89 1.83
CA GLU A 621 16.85 8.93 0.40
C GLU A 621 15.65 9.37 -0.45
N ARG A 622 14.44 8.85 -0.15
CA ARG A 622 13.18 9.27 -0.79
C ARG A 622 12.93 10.77 -0.60
N ASP A 623 13.18 11.30 0.59
CA ASP A 623 12.89 12.71 0.91
C ASP A 623 13.93 13.66 0.30
N ILE A 624 15.19 13.21 0.18
CA ILE A 624 16.23 13.89 -0.61
C ILE A 624 15.86 13.88 -2.11
N LEU A 625 15.47 12.73 -2.66
CA LEU A 625 15.06 12.60 -4.07
C LEU A 625 13.78 13.38 -4.37
N GLY A 626 12.80 13.40 -3.47
CA GLY A 626 11.60 14.23 -3.54
C GLY A 626 11.95 15.71 -3.57
N SER A 627 12.85 16.16 -2.69
CA SER A 627 13.36 17.53 -2.67
C SER A 627 14.11 17.91 -3.96
N GLN A 628 14.88 16.98 -4.54
CA GLN A 628 15.54 17.16 -5.84
C GLN A 628 14.53 17.21 -6.99
N LEU A 629 13.48 16.38 -6.96
CA LEU A 629 12.43 16.33 -7.96
C LEU A 629 11.62 17.64 -7.97
N VAL A 630 11.28 18.18 -6.80
CA VAL A 630 10.62 19.49 -6.67
C VAL A 630 11.49 20.59 -7.29
N ARG A 631 12.78 20.69 -6.91
CA ARG A 631 13.71 21.65 -7.53
C ARG A 631 13.83 21.50 -9.04
N ARG A 632 13.83 20.26 -9.56
CA ARG A 632 13.86 19.98 -11.00
C ARG A 632 12.56 20.37 -11.70
N ASN A 633 11.42 20.20 -11.05
CA ASN A 633 10.13 20.68 -11.57
C ASN A 633 10.06 22.22 -11.58
N ASP A 634 10.61 22.90 -10.57
CA ASP A 634 10.73 24.35 -10.54
C ASP A 634 11.69 24.87 -11.63
N GLU A 635 12.85 24.22 -11.82
CA GLU A 635 13.77 24.49 -12.93
C GLU A 635 13.07 24.30 -14.30
N LEU A 636 12.27 23.23 -14.47
CA LEU A 636 11.49 22.99 -15.69
C LEU A 636 10.40 24.05 -15.89
N ALA A 637 9.70 24.48 -14.85
CA ALA A 637 8.70 25.55 -14.93
C ALA A 637 9.36 26.86 -15.39
N LEU A 638 10.50 27.23 -14.80
CA LEU A 638 11.29 28.39 -15.21
C LEU A 638 11.79 28.27 -16.67
N LEU A 639 12.16 27.07 -17.11
CA LEU A 639 12.54 26.82 -18.50
C LEU A 639 11.35 26.94 -19.47
N TYR A 640 10.16 26.47 -19.11
CA TYR A 640 8.94 26.65 -19.91
C TYR A 640 8.54 28.14 -19.99
N GLU A 641 8.61 28.89 -18.88
CA GLU A 641 8.38 30.34 -18.87
C GLU A 641 9.39 31.05 -19.79
N LYS A 642 10.67 30.66 -19.72
CA LYS A 642 11.75 31.18 -20.58
C LYS A 642 11.53 30.85 -22.06
N ILE A 643 11.12 29.63 -22.39
CA ILE A 643 10.77 29.22 -23.76
C ILE A 643 9.58 30.04 -24.27
N ARG A 644 8.55 30.25 -23.45
CA ARG A 644 7.36 31.05 -23.78
C ARG A 644 7.72 32.52 -24.04
N ILE A 645 8.59 33.11 -23.22
CA ILE A 645 9.12 34.47 -23.41
C ILE A 645 9.96 34.55 -24.69
N LEU A 646 10.82 33.56 -24.95
CA LEU A 646 11.61 33.49 -26.18
C LEU A 646 10.74 33.31 -27.43
N GLN A 647 9.70 32.49 -27.39
CA GLN A 647 8.72 32.33 -28.47
C GLN A 647 7.95 33.63 -28.74
N SER A 648 7.47 34.31 -27.68
CA SER A 648 6.83 35.63 -27.81
C SER A 648 7.77 36.70 -28.39
N THR A 649 9.07 36.58 -28.10
CA THR A 649 10.11 37.49 -28.62
C THR A 649 10.46 37.15 -30.07
N LEU A 650 10.53 35.86 -30.42
CA LEU A 650 10.74 35.36 -31.77
C LEU A 650 9.57 35.76 -32.68
N GLN A 651 8.32 35.54 -32.28
CA GLN A 651 7.13 35.96 -33.04
C GLN A 651 7.10 37.49 -33.28
N ARG A 652 7.52 38.28 -32.29
CA ARG A 652 7.71 39.73 -32.48
C ARG A 652 8.83 40.02 -33.48
N GLY A 653 9.96 39.33 -33.38
CA GLY A 653 11.08 39.42 -34.33
C GLY A 653 10.68 39.05 -35.76
N GLU A 654 9.93 37.96 -35.95
CA GLU A 654 9.36 37.51 -37.22
C GLU A 654 8.41 38.56 -37.78
N ALA A 655 7.46 39.06 -37.00
CA ALA A 655 6.55 40.14 -37.44
C ALA A 655 7.31 41.44 -37.80
N HIS A 656 8.42 41.75 -37.12
CA HIS A 656 9.29 42.86 -37.50
C HIS A 656 10.07 42.57 -38.79
N TYR A 657 10.54 41.33 -38.98
CA TYR A 657 11.25 40.90 -40.18
C TYR A 657 10.34 40.88 -41.41
N GLU A 658 9.11 40.37 -41.29
CA GLU A 658 8.09 40.43 -42.34
C GLU A 658 7.75 41.86 -42.73
N ARG A 659 7.59 42.77 -41.76
CA ARG A 659 7.43 44.21 -42.04
C ARG A 659 8.63 44.77 -42.80
N ARG A 660 9.86 44.38 -42.46
CA ARG A 660 11.06 44.79 -43.21
C ARG A 660 11.14 44.18 -44.60
N LEU A 661 10.67 42.95 -44.80
CA LEU A 661 10.54 42.36 -46.14
C LEU A 661 9.52 43.11 -46.99
N GLU A 662 8.39 43.54 -46.40
CA GLU A 662 7.39 44.34 -47.11
C GLU A 662 7.89 45.78 -47.35
N ASP A 663 8.60 46.43 -46.41
CA ASP A 663 9.32 47.69 -46.65
C ASP A 663 10.28 47.56 -47.86
N ILE A 664 11.09 46.50 -47.89
CA ILE A 664 12.02 46.21 -48.99
C ILE A 664 11.25 45.96 -50.30
N ARG A 665 10.08 45.33 -50.26
CA ARG A 665 9.22 45.10 -51.43
C ARG A 665 8.63 46.40 -51.96
N LEU A 666 8.12 47.27 -51.07
CA LEU A 666 7.62 48.60 -51.40
C LEU A 666 8.74 49.46 -52.01
N LEU A 667 9.93 49.47 -51.41
CA LEU A 667 11.11 50.16 -51.95
C LEU A 667 11.52 49.61 -53.33
N LYS A 668 11.45 48.29 -53.56
CA LYS A 668 11.69 47.68 -54.88
C LYS A 668 10.64 48.09 -55.91
N ILE A 669 9.37 48.26 -55.51
CA ILE A 669 8.30 48.78 -56.38
C ILE A 669 8.55 50.25 -56.70
N GLU A 670 8.93 51.05 -55.70
CA GLU A 670 9.23 52.47 -55.85
C GLU A 670 10.44 52.71 -56.78
N VAL A 671 11.52 51.95 -56.62
CA VAL A 671 12.67 51.97 -57.54
C VAL A 671 12.25 51.58 -58.97
N LYS A 672 11.28 50.67 -59.16
CA LYS A 672 10.72 50.37 -60.48
C LYS A 672 9.88 51.53 -61.03
N ARG A 673 9.07 52.21 -60.19
CA ARG A 673 8.29 53.39 -60.55
C ARG A 673 9.19 54.52 -61.05
N LEU A 674 10.18 54.91 -60.25
CA LEU A 674 11.15 55.96 -60.58
C LEU A 674 11.95 55.64 -61.86
N ARG A 675 12.29 54.36 -62.11
CA ARG A 675 12.91 53.93 -63.38
C ARG A 675 11.97 54.07 -64.59
N GLN A 676 10.68 53.77 -64.44
CA GLN A 676 9.69 53.95 -65.51
C GLN A 676 9.39 55.42 -65.77
N GLU A 677 9.31 56.24 -64.72
CA GLU A 677 9.12 57.69 -64.82
C GLU A 677 10.30 58.36 -65.53
N LYS A 678 11.54 58.02 -65.16
CA LYS A 678 12.74 58.45 -65.90
C LYS A 678 12.67 58.09 -67.39
N LEU A 679 12.22 56.87 -67.73
CA LEU A 679 12.09 56.41 -69.12
C LEU A 679 11.02 57.19 -69.89
N LEU A 680 9.86 57.46 -69.26
CA LEU A 680 8.78 58.25 -69.85
C LEU A 680 9.18 59.70 -70.06
N LEU A 681 9.85 60.33 -69.08
CA LEU A 681 10.40 61.67 -69.24
C LEU A 681 11.44 61.74 -70.37
N THR A 682 12.30 60.73 -70.49
CA THR A 682 13.26 60.62 -71.61
C THR A 682 12.54 60.58 -72.97
N LYS A 683 11.42 59.85 -73.08
CA LYS A 683 10.58 59.81 -74.30
C LYS A 683 9.76 61.09 -74.52
N SER A 684 9.34 61.76 -73.46
CA SER A 684 8.64 63.05 -73.57
C SER A 684 9.57 64.12 -74.16
N ILE A 685 10.85 64.11 -73.77
CA ILE A 685 11.88 64.99 -74.33
C ILE A 685 12.06 64.75 -75.83
N THR A 686 12.04 63.50 -76.32
CA THR A 686 12.10 63.21 -77.77
C THR A 686 10.81 63.61 -78.49
N ASN A 687 9.63 63.38 -77.91
CA ASN A 687 8.38 63.81 -78.55
C ASN A 687 8.25 65.34 -78.60
N MET A 688 8.86 66.07 -77.66
CA MET A 688 8.88 67.53 -77.68
C MET A 688 9.70 68.10 -78.84
N THR A 689 10.72 67.39 -79.34
CA THR A 689 11.43 67.83 -80.55
C THR A 689 10.58 67.65 -81.81
N ASP A 690 9.77 66.59 -81.87
CA ASP A 690 8.91 66.30 -83.02
C ASP A 690 7.71 67.26 -83.09
N LEU A 691 7.05 67.51 -81.95
CA LEU A 691 5.96 68.49 -81.87
C LEU A 691 6.41 69.92 -82.21
N ARG A 692 7.68 70.29 -81.92
CA ARG A 692 8.25 71.57 -82.37
C ARG A 692 8.40 71.64 -83.90
N GLN A 693 8.64 70.53 -84.58
CA GLN A 693 8.66 70.47 -86.05
C GLN A 693 7.25 70.54 -86.65
N GLU A 694 6.27 69.85 -86.05
CA GLU A 694 4.87 69.93 -86.48
C GLU A 694 4.29 71.34 -86.34
N ILE A 695 4.55 72.04 -85.22
CA ILE A 695 4.13 73.43 -85.04
C ILE A 695 4.68 74.32 -86.17
N PHE A 696 5.97 74.18 -86.49
CA PHE A 696 6.60 74.93 -87.58
C PHE A 696 5.97 74.63 -88.96
N HIS A 697 5.55 73.39 -89.22
CA HIS A 697 4.80 73.04 -90.42
C HIS A 697 3.39 73.63 -90.44
N MET A 698 2.66 73.58 -89.32
CA MET A 698 1.31 74.14 -89.21
C MET A 698 1.30 75.66 -89.33
N GLU A 699 2.30 76.38 -88.79
CA GLU A 699 2.46 77.83 -88.98
C GLU A 699 2.73 78.20 -90.46
N ARG A 700 3.53 77.38 -91.16
CA ARG A 700 3.80 77.54 -92.60
C ARG A 700 2.56 77.29 -93.46
N ASP A 701 1.73 76.31 -93.11
CA ASP A 701 0.53 76.01 -93.88
C ASP A 701 -0.62 76.99 -93.54
N LEU A 702 -0.72 77.47 -92.30
CA LEU A 702 -1.62 78.56 -91.89
C LEU A 702 -1.30 79.88 -92.63
N THR A 703 -0.02 80.21 -92.79
CA THR A 703 0.38 81.40 -93.57
C THR A 703 0.08 81.25 -95.05
N ARG A 704 0.17 80.02 -95.62
CA ARG A 704 -0.26 79.73 -97.00
C ARG A 704 -1.78 79.88 -97.20
N GLU A 705 -2.61 79.39 -96.28
CA GLU A 705 -4.06 79.56 -96.39
C GLU A 705 -4.50 81.03 -96.18
N ARG A 706 -3.84 81.77 -95.27
CA ARG A 706 -4.08 83.23 -95.13
C ARG A 706 -3.77 84.01 -96.42
N LEU A 707 -2.76 83.60 -97.19
CA LEU A 707 -2.47 84.17 -98.50
C LEU A 707 -3.55 83.84 -99.54
N LYS A 708 -4.09 82.61 -99.56
CA LYS A 708 -5.25 82.28 -100.41
C LYS A 708 -6.49 83.07 -100.05
N CYS A 709 -6.80 83.23 -98.76
CA CYS A 709 -7.95 84.03 -98.33
C CYS A 709 -7.82 85.48 -98.82
N ARG A 710 -6.64 86.10 -98.73
CA ARG A 710 -6.42 87.44 -99.31
C ARG A 710 -6.59 87.47 -100.83
N ALA A 711 -6.07 86.48 -101.56
CA ALA A 711 -6.27 86.42 -103.01
C ALA A 711 -7.76 86.31 -103.39
N LEU A 712 -8.53 85.50 -102.65
CA LEU A 712 -9.99 85.38 -102.83
C LEU A 712 -10.74 86.65 -102.38
N GLU A 713 -10.26 87.37 -101.36
CA GLU A 713 -10.79 88.69 -100.97
C GLU A 713 -10.49 89.76 -102.03
N GLU A 714 -9.32 89.73 -102.67
CA GLU A 714 -8.96 90.60 -103.81
C GLU A 714 -9.81 90.29 -105.05
N GLU A 715 -10.08 89.01 -105.35
CA GLU A 715 -11.05 88.59 -106.38
C GLU A 715 -12.49 89.05 -106.03
N LEU A 716 -12.86 89.06 -104.75
CA LEU A 716 -14.17 89.55 -104.30
C LEU A 716 -14.29 91.09 -104.40
N GLN A 717 -13.18 91.82 -104.23
CA GLN A 717 -13.13 93.28 -104.36
C GLN A 717 -13.17 93.75 -105.82
N ASN A 718 -12.73 92.93 -106.78
CA ASN A 718 -12.84 93.19 -108.22
C ASN A 718 -13.66 92.10 -108.94
N PRO A 719 -15.00 92.11 -108.84
CA PRO A 719 -15.87 91.09 -109.42
C PRO A 719 -15.95 91.16 -110.96
N LEU A 720 -15.03 90.46 -111.64
CA LEU A 720 -15.07 90.20 -113.07
C LEU A 720 -16.07 89.09 -113.43
N ASN A 721 -17.37 89.35 -113.26
CA ASN A 721 -18.43 89.02 -114.24
C ASN A 721 -19.86 89.33 -113.74
N ILE A 722 -20.75 89.59 -114.69
CA ILE A 722 -22.08 90.16 -114.49
C ILE A 722 -23.16 89.07 -114.61
N HIS A 723 -24.02 88.88 -113.59
CA HIS A 723 -25.51 88.80 -113.69
C HIS A 723 -26.25 88.21 -112.46
N ARG A 724 -26.87 89.11 -111.69
CA ARG A 724 -28.29 89.13 -111.24
C ARG A 724 -28.92 87.92 -110.49
N TRP A 725 -29.23 88.14 -109.20
CA TRP A 725 -30.09 87.30 -108.36
C TRP A 725 -31.61 87.56 -108.56
N ARG A 726 -32.48 86.64 -108.11
CA ARG A 726 -33.95 86.75 -108.07
C ARG A 726 -34.50 86.33 -106.69
N LYS A 727 -35.47 87.06 -106.14
CA LYS A 727 -36.32 86.65 -104.99
C LYS A 727 -37.58 85.91 -105.47
N LEU A 728 -38.11 85.00 -104.65
CA LEU A 728 -39.39 84.31 -104.86
C LEU A 728 -40.29 84.47 -103.62
N GLU A 729 -41.59 84.57 -103.86
CA GLU A 729 -42.64 84.84 -102.86
C GLU A 729 -43.25 83.54 -102.32
N GLY A 730 -43.91 83.61 -101.15
CA GLY A 730 -44.56 82.47 -100.51
C GLY A 730 -46.03 82.30 -100.89
N SER A 731 -46.57 81.09 -100.68
CA SER A 731 -47.99 80.77 -100.92
C SER A 731 -48.55 79.95 -99.76
N ASP A 732 -49.66 80.40 -99.16
CA ASP A 732 -50.39 79.62 -98.15
C ASP A 732 -51.32 78.59 -98.82
N PRO A 733 -51.39 77.32 -98.34
CA PRO A 733 -52.20 76.28 -98.98
C PRO A 733 -53.70 76.29 -98.61
N ASP A 734 -54.49 75.69 -99.50
CA ASP A 734 -55.96 75.62 -99.47
C ASP A 734 -56.54 74.76 -98.33
N VAL A 735 -57.82 74.99 -98.00
CA VAL A 735 -58.57 74.37 -96.87
C VAL A 735 -58.54 72.84 -96.92
N LEU A 736 -58.48 72.27 -98.14
CA LEU A 736 -58.43 70.84 -98.37
C LEU A 736 -57.10 70.22 -97.89
N ASP A 737 -55.99 70.96 -97.97
CA ASP A 737 -54.70 70.52 -97.42
C ASP A 737 -54.65 70.68 -95.90
N LEU A 738 -55.33 71.68 -95.32
CA LEU A 738 -55.57 71.76 -93.88
C LEU A 738 -56.40 70.56 -93.36
N LEU A 739 -57.43 70.13 -94.07
CA LEU A 739 -58.20 68.92 -93.73
C LEU A 739 -57.36 67.65 -93.82
N LYS A 740 -56.54 67.48 -94.87
CA LYS A 740 -55.55 66.39 -94.94
C LYS A 740 -54.57 66.45 -93.76
N LYS A 741 -54.13 67.66 -93.36
CA LYS A 741 -53.20 67.86 -92.23
C LYS A 741 -53.85 67.52 -90.90
N ILE A 742 -55.13 67.85 -90.69
CA ILE A 742 -55.91 67.44 -89.51
C ILE A 742 -56.08 65.92 -89.47
N GLN A 743 -56.42 65.26 -90.59
CA GLN A 743 -56.51 63.80 -90.65
C GLN A 743 -55.15 63.12 -90.43
N LEU A 744 -54.07 63.66 -90.98
CA LEU A 744 -52.69 63.21 -90.72
C LEU A 744 -52.28 63.42 -89.26
N LEU A 745 -52.72 64.51 -88.62
CA LEU A 745 -52.47 64.79 -87.21
C LEU A 745 -53.30 63.88 -86.30
N GLN A 746 -54.57 63.61 -86.61
CA GLN A 746 -55.37 62.61 -85.89
C GLN A 746 -54.79 61.20 -86.04
N LYS A 747 -54.29 60.83 -87.23
CA LYS A 747 -53.62 59.55 -87.47
C LYS A 747 -52.26 59.46 -86.75
N ARG A 748 -51.51 60.57 -86.67
CA ARG A 748 -50.32 60.67 -85.80
C ARG A 748 -50.67 60.60 -84.32
N LEU A 749 -51.75 61.24 -83.89
CA LEU A 749 -52.19 61.24 -82.49
C LEU A 749 -52.62 59.82 -82.07
N LEU A 750 -53.38 59.11 -82.91
CA LEU A 750 -53.72 57.70 -82.72
C LEU A 750 -52.48 56.79 -82.71
N ASN A 751 -51.51 57.03 -83.59
CA ASN A 751 -50.24 56.30 -83.54
C ASN A 751 -49.42 56.63 -82.29
N GLN A 752 -49.43 57.87 -81.80
CA GLN A 752 -48.70 58.27 -80.59
C GLN A 752 -49.40 57.80 -79.31
N THR A 753 -50.74 57.72 -79.28
CA THR A 753 -51.45 57.14 -78.13
C THR A 753 -51.35 55.62 -78.12
N SER A 754 -51.38 54.93 -79.26
CA SER A 754 -51.08 53.49 -79.31
C SER A 754 -49.62 53.23 -78.92
N GLU A 755 -48.65 53.98 -79.46
CA GLU A 755 -47.23 53.85 -79.08
C GLU A 755 -46.98 54.21 -77.60
N ALA A 756 -47.76 55.14 -77.02
CA ALA A 756 -47.71 55.43 -75.59
C ALA A 756 -48.28 54.27 -74.75
N VAL A 757 -49.39 53.65 -75.15
CA VAL A 757 -49.96 52.46 -74.47
C VAL A 757 -49.02 51.24 -74.62
N GLU A 758 -48.40 51.06 -75.78
CA GLU A 758 -47.38 50.04 -76.03
C GLU A 758 -46.17 50.26 -75.11
N ARG A 759 -45.69 51.51 -75.00
CA ARG A 759 -44.61 51.89 -74.07
C ARG A 759 -45.02 51.71 -72.61
N GLU A 760 -46.24 52.08 -72.21
CA GLU A 760 -46.71 51.93 -70.83
C GLU A 760 -46.87 50.45 -70.45
N ARG A 761 -47.31 49.61 -71.39
CA ARG A 761 -47.31 48.14 -71.25
C ARG A 761 -45.88 47.61 -71.13
N GLN A 762 -44.96 48.01 -72.00
CA GLN A 762 -43.55 47.66 -71.90
C GLN A 762 -42.93 48.13 -70.58
N LEU A 763 -43.35 49.28 -70.04
CA LEU A 763 -42.91 49.80 -68.76
C LEU A 763 -43.43 48.96 -67.59
N LYS A 764 -44.71 48.55 -67.60
CA LYS A 764 -45.29 47.62 -66.62
C LYS A 764 -44.69 46.21 -66.70
N GLU A 765 -44.37 45.72 -67.90
CA GLU A 765 -43.65 44.45 -68.09
C GLU A 765 -42.19 44.58 -67.61
N ALA A 766 -41.51 45.71 -67.88
CA ALA A 766 -40.18 46.03 -67.37
C ALA A 766 -40.15 46.24 -65.85
N GLU A 767 -41.19 46.79 -65.23
CA GLU A 767 -41.32 46.92 -63.77
C GLU A 767 -41.55 45.56 -63.11
N LYS A 768 -42.35 44.68 -63.71
CA LYS A 768 -42.49 43.28 -63.26
C LYS A 768 -41.17 42.51 -63.41
N LEU A 769 -40.46 42.70 -64.52
CA LEU A 769 -39.12 42.13 -64.71
C LEU A 769 -38.13 42.71 -63.71
N TYR A 770 -38.15 44.02 -63.44
CA TYR A 770 -37.27 44.69 -62.49
C TYR A 770 -37.55 44.31 -61.04
N THR A 771 -38.81 44.14 -60.64
CA THR A 771 -39.17 43.65 -59.29
C THR A 771 -38.82 42.17 -59.11
N ASN A 772 -39.04 41.32 -60.12
CA ASN A 772 -38.55 39.94 -60.11
C ASN A 772 -37.02 39.88 -60.10
N LEU A 773 -36.32 40.67 -60.92
CA LEU A 773 -34.86 40.80 -60.90
C LEU A 773 -34.36 41.31 -59.55
N LYS A 774 -35.04 42.27 -58.91
CA LYS A 774 -34.69 42.77 -57.58
C LYS A 774 -34.87 41.68 -56.51
N GLN A 775 -35.90 40.84 -56.60
CA GLN A 775 -36.05 39.67 -55.72
C GLN A 775 -35.01 38.57 -56.00
N ILE A 776 -34.64 38.35 -57.26
CA ILE A 776 -33.58 37.40 -57.63
C ILE A 776 -32.20 37.91 -57.19
N MET A 777 -31.90 39.19 -57.39
CA MET A 777 -30.65 39.83 -56.95
C MET A 777 -30.55 39.96 -55.42
N ALA A 778 -31.68 40.08 -54.70
CA ALA A 778 -31.69 39.97 -53.24
C ALA A 778 -31.43 38.53 -52.74
N LYS A 779 -31.68 37.52 -53.56
CA LYS A 779 -31.38 36.10 -53.29
C LYS A 779 -30.02 35.64 -53.86
N GLN A 780 -29.42 36.40 -54.76
CA GLN A 780 -28.06 36.13 -55.24
C GLN A 780 -27.03 36.82 -54.32
N PRO A 781 -25.95 36.13 -53.94
CA PRO A 781 -24.87 36.76 -53.18
C PRO A 781 -24.25 37.90 -54.00
N SER A 782 -23.97 39.03 -53.34
CA SER A 782 -23.21 40.17 -53.89
C SER A 782 -21.98 39.69 -54.68
N PRO A 783 -21.55 40.36 -55.77
CA PRO A 783 -20.36 39.96 -56.52
C PRO A 783 -19.11 39.71 -55.65
N THR A 784 -18.93 40.47 -54.56
CA THR A 784 -17.89 40.21 -53.54
C THR A 784 -18.10 38.89 -52.80
N ILE A 785 -19.31 38.63 -52.28
CA ILE A 785 -19.65 37.38 -51.61
C ILE A 785 -19.50 36.21 -52.59
N GLN A 786 -19.90 36.36 -53.86
CA GLN A 786 -19.74 35.33 -54.88
C GLN A 786 -18.28 35.12 -55.28
N GLU A 787 -17.44 36.15 -55.24
CA GLU A 787 -15.99 36.03 -55.42
C GLU A 787 -15.34 35.34 -54.22
N ASP A 788 -15.77 35.62 -52.99
CA ASP A 788 -15.26 34.99 -51.77
C ASP A 788 -15.78 33.55 -51.60
N LEU A 789 -17.00 33.24 -52.05
CA LEU A 789 -17.50 31.88 -52.23
C LEU A 789 -16.69 31.14 -53.30
N ASN A 790 -16.29 31.81 -54.37
CA ASN A 790 -15.39 31.23 -55.37
C ASN A 790 -13.93 31.09 -54.87
N LYS A 791 -13.42 31.99 -54.02
CA LYS A 791 -12.10 31.89 -53.38
C LYS A 791 -12.08 30.75 -52.36
N THR A 792 -13.10 30.65 -51.49
CA THR A 792 -13.25 29.55 -50.54
C THR A 792 -13.50 28.22 -51.26
N ARG A 793 -14.34 28.16 -52.29
CA ARG A 793 -14.52 26.95 -53.12
C ARG A 793 -13.27 26.58 -53.92
N LYS A 794 -12.47 27.55 -54.39
CA LYS A 794 -11.12 27.32 -54.95
C LYS A 794 -10.12 26.85 -53.91
N ALA A 795 -10.13 27.40 -52.70
CA ALA A 795 -9.29 26.95 -51.60
C ALA A 795 -9.68 25.54 -51.12
N LEU A 796 -10.97 25.21 -51.12
CA LEU A 796 -11.50 23.89 -50.80
C LEU A 796 -11.19 22.87 -51.89
N THR A 797 -11.22 23.25 -53.18
CA THR A 797 -10.75 22.39 -54.28
C THR A 797 -9.23 22.29 -54.35
N LEU A 798 -8.45 23.32 -54.00
CA LEU A 798 -6.99 23.22 -53.85
C LEU A 798 -6.61 22.34 -52.66
N ARG A 799 -7.25 22.51 -51.50
CA ARG A 799 -7.06 21.62 -50.35
C ARG A 799 -7.56 20.22 -50.65
N GLY A 800 -8.69 20.05 -51.33
CA GLY A 800 -9.22 18.75 -51.77
C GLY A 800 -8.33 18.06 -52.80
N ASN A 801 -7.72 18.80 -53.73
CA ASN A 801 -6.74 18.28 -54.67
C ASN A 801 -5.42 17.94 -53.98
N LYS A 802 -4.99 18.72 -52.98
CA LYS A 802 -3.82 18.41 -52.17
C LYS A 802 -4.06 17.23 -51.23
N LEU A 803 -5.28 17.06 -50.71
CA LEU A 803 -5.71 15.87 -49.99
C LEU A 803 -5.76 14.66 -50.92
N LYS A 804 -6.22 14.81 -52.18
CA LYS A 804 -6.14 13.75 -53.19
C LYS A 804 -4.71 13.40 -53.57
N CYS A 805 -3.79 14.36 -53.65
CA CYS A 805 -2.36 14.09 -53.84
C CYS A 805 -1.79 13.32 -52.64
N LEU A 806 -2.06 13.77 -51.40
CA LEU A 806 -1.62 13.08 -50.20
C LEU A 806 -2.25 11.69 -50.03
N VAL A 807 -3.51 11.49 -50.43
CA VAL A 807 -4.18 10.18 -50.45
C VAL A 807 -3.65 9.30 -51.58
N SER A 808 -3.24 9.85 -52.73
CA SER A 808 -2.56 9.05 -53.76
C SER A 808 -1.11 8.76 -53.41
N GLU A 809 -0.42 9.63 -52.67
CA GLU A 809 0.89 9.32 -52.07
C GLU A 809 0.75 8.24 -50.98
N LEU A 810 -0.26 8.33 -50.11
CA LEU A 810 -0.55 7.30 -49.10
C LEU A 810 -0.93 5.96 -49.76
N ASN A 811 -1.80 5.97 -50.78
CA ASN A 811 -2.15 4.76 -51.52
C ASN A 811 -0.95 4.19 -52.31
N MET A 812 -0.01 5.03 -52.77
CA MET A 812 1.23 4.56 -53.41
C MET A 812 2.21 3.96 -52.41
N THR A 813 2.29 4.48 -51.18
CA THR A 813 3.09 3.86 -50.11
C THR A 813 2.42 2.60 -49.55
N GLU A 814 1.09 2.55 -49.50
CA GLU A 814 0.32 1.32 -49.23
C GLU A 814 0.53 0.27 -50.34
N LEU A 815 0.49 0.66 -51.61
CA LEU A 815 0.83 -0.24 -52.74
C LEU A 815 2.25 -0.77 -52.67
N GLN A 816 3.24 0.07 -52.32
CA GLN A 816 4.62 -0.38 -52.12
C GLN A 816 4.75 -1.31 -50.89
N SER A 817 4.02 -1.03 -49.80
CA SER A 817 3.95 -1.92 -48.64
C SER A 817 3.29 -3.27 -48.99
N ILE A 818 2.30 -3.26 -49.88
CA ILE A 818 1.67 -4.46 -50.44
C ILE A 818 2.63 -5.22 -51.37
N GLU A 819 3.40 -4.55 -52.23
CA GLU A 819 4.46 -5.19 -53.04
C GLU A 819 5.55 -5.83 -52.15
N TYR A 820 5.94 -5.18 -51.05
CA TYR A 820 6.87 -5.76 -50.07
C TYR A 820 6.25 -6.91 -49.27
N LYS A 821 4.95 -6.85 -48.90
CA LYS A 821 4.22 -7.99 -48.32
C LYS A 821 4.21 -9.17 -49.29
N GLU A 822 3.95 -8.93 -50.58
CA GLU A 822 3.98 -9.97 -51.60
C GLU A 822 5.36 -10.57 -51.81
N ASP A 823 6.42 -9.76 -51.88
CA ASP A 823 7.77 -10.29 -52.03
C ASP A 823 8.29 -11.00 -50.77
N LEU A 824 7.86 -10.61 -49.57
CA LEU A 824 8.05 -11.40 -48.36
C LEU A 824 7.21 -12.69 -48.37
N ASP A 825 5.98 -12.68 -48.90
CA ASP A 825 5.16 -13.89 -49.03
C ASP A 825 5.73 -14.86 -50.06
N LYS A 826 6.33 -14.37 -51.14
CA LYS A 826 7.03 -15.21 -52.13
C LYS A 826 8.34 -15.78 -51.54
N VAL A 827 9.07 -15.01 -50.72
CA VAL A 827 10.23 -15.54 -49.96
C VAL A 827 9.79 -16.51 -48.85
N ARG A 828 8.63 -16.31 -48.21
CA ARG A 828 8.00 -17.28 -47.29
C ARG A 828 7.47 -18.51 -48.03
N GLU A 829 7.08 -18.40 -49.31
CA GLU A 829 6.78 -19.52 -50.20
C GLU A 829 8.05 -20.32 -50.52
N GLU A 830 9.10 -19.66 -50.99
CA GLU A 830 10.40 -20.27 -51.29
C GLU A 830 10.99 -20.95 -50.04
N LEU A 831 10.86 -20.33 -48.86
CA LEU A 831 11.28 -20.93 -47.59
C LEU A 831 10.35 -22.06 -47.12
N LYS A 832 9.05 -22.04 -47.46
CA LYS A 832 8.13 -23.18 -47.29
C LYS A 832 8.43 -24.31 -48.30
N GLU A 833 8.90 -24.01 -49.51
CA GLU A 833 9.41 -24.98 -50.50
C GLU A 833 10.69 -25.64 -50.01
N VAL A 834 11.66 -24.86 -49.53
CA VAL A 834 12.91 -25.37 -48.94
C VAL A 834 12.62 -26.15 -47.67
N LYS A 835 11.74 -25.69 -46.78
CA LYS A 835 11.29 -26.49 -45.63
C LYS A 835 10.51 -27.74 -46.05
N LYS A 836 9.77 -27.75 -47.17
CA LYS A 836 9.17 -28.97 -47.73
C LYS A 836 10.22 -29.93 -48.29
N LYS A 837 11.20 -29.45 -49.06
CA LYS A 837 12.33 -30.24 -49.58
C LYS A 837 13.12 -30.85 -48.42
N TYR A 838 13.44 -30.05 -47.40
CA TYR A 838 14.07 -30.52 -46.16
C TYR A 838 13.19 -31.48 -45.35
N LEU A 839 11.86 -31.31 -45.28
CA LEU A 839 10.98 -32.30 -44.63
C LEU A 839 10.82 -33.57 -45.46
N ILE A 840 10.95 -33.50 -46.79
CA ILE A 840 10.95 -34.65 -47.68
C ILE A 840 12.27 -35.39 -47.57
N GLU A 841 13.42 -34.71 -47.56
CA GLU A 841 14.75 -35.28 -47.29
C GLU A 841 14.82 -35.84 -45.86
N LYS A 842 14.28 -35.15 -44.85
CA LYS A 842 14.21 -35.67 -43.49
C LYS A 842 13.25 -36.84 -43.37
N LYS A 843 12.12 -36.87 -44.09
CA LYS A 843 11.24 -38.05 -44.17
C LYS A 843 11.81 -39.16 -45.06
N ALA A 844 12.68 -38.85 -46.01
CA ALA A 844 13.45 -39.83 -46.77
C ALA A 844 14.50 -40.45 -45.84
N HIS A 845 15.34 -39.66 -45.17
CA HIS A 845 16.24 -40.13 -44.13
C HIS A 845 15.55 -40.87 -42.98
N GLN A 846 14.36 -40.45 -42.55
CA GLN A 846 13.59 -41.15 -41.52
C GLN A 846 12.99 -42.44 -42.07
N LYS A 847 12.47 -42.44 -43.31
CA LYS A 847 12.07 -43.68 -44.00
C LYS A 847 13.23 -44.57 -44.35
N ASP A 848 14.44 -44.06 -44.53
CA ASP A 848 15.67 -44.82 -44.75
C ASP A 848 16.17 -45.35 -43.41
N LEU A 849 15.98 -44.64 -42.29
CA LEU A 849 16.22 -45.15 -40.93
C LEU A 849 15.24 -46.27 -40.58
N ASP A 850 13.95 -46.05 -40.85
CA ASP A 850 12.88 -46.99 -40.56
C ASP A 850 12.88 -48.13 -41.59
N ALA A 851 13.34 -47.89 -42.82
CA ALA A 851 13.66 -48.93 -43.79
C ALA A 851 14.91 -49.69 -43.35
N LEU A 852 16.02 -49.08 -42.92
CA LEU A 852 17.16 -49.84 -42.38
C LEU A 852 16.75 -50.70 -41.18
N LYS A 853 15.78 -50.25 -40.36
CA LYS A 853 15.15 -51.06 -39.29
C LYS A 853 14.15 -52.12 -39.76
N THR A 854 13.69 -52.11 -41.01
CA THR A 854 12.69 -53.06 -41.55
C THR A 854 13.19 -53.87 -42.76
N LEU A 855 14.33 -53.47 -43.35
CA LEU A 855 14.98 -53.98 -44.57
C LEU A 855 16.43 -54.44 -44.32
N GLU A 856 16.79 -54.72 -43.07
CA GLU A 856 17.49 -55.98 -42.76
C GLU A 856 16.67 -57.22 -43.20
N SER A 857 15.41 -57.03 -43.64
CA SER A 857 14.55 -58.03 -44.26
C SER A 857 14.00 -57.61 -45.63
N LYS A 858 14.64 -58.11 -46.71
CA LYS A 858 14.10 -58.37 -48.09
C LYS A 858 14.16 -57.27 -49.19
N HIS A 859 15.30 -57.25 -49.89
CA HIS A 859 15.45 -57.58 -51.33
C HIS A 859 14.59 -56.90 -52.46
N ASN A 860 15.34 -56.32 -53.43
CA ASN A 860 15.19 -56.39 -54.91
C ASN A 860 14.32 -55.42 -55.78
N GLN A 861 15.05 -54.86 -56.78
CA GLN A 861 14.70 -54.54 -58.19
C GLN A 861 14.37 -53.08 -58.66
N MET A 862 14.63 -52.87 -59.96
CA MET A 862 15.04 -51.65 -60.72
C MET A 862 13.91 -51.16 -61.69
N PRO A 863 14.06 -50.20 -62.67
CA PRO A 863 15.20 -49.34 -63.08
C PRO A 863 14.91 -47.84 -63.43
N ASN A 864 15.99 -47.13 -63.84
CA ASN A 864 16.16 -45.85 -64.59
C ASN A 864 15.03 -45.42 -65.58
N ILE A 865 14.89 -44.14 -65.99
CA ILE A 865 15.75 -43.37 -66.95
C ILE A 865 15.55 -41.83 -66.85
N VAL A 866 16.56 -41.06 -67.30
CA VAL A 866 16.75 -39.58 -67.32
C VAL A 866 17.11 -39.13 -68.78
N PRO A 867 17.37 -37.85 -69.21
CA PRO A 867 17.59 -36.57 -68.48
C PRO A 867 17.01 -35.24 -69.14
N ILE A 868 17.32 -34.04 -68.57
CA ILE A 868 17.65 -32.74 -69.25
C ILE A 868 16.48 -31.93 -69.93
N LYS A 869 16.37 -30.58 -69.96
CA LYS A 869 17.26 -29.41 -69.67
C LYS A 869 16.49 -28.17 -69.14
N PHE A 870 17.24 -27.10 -68.80
CA PHE A 870 16.81 -25.86 -68.13
C PHE A 870 16.57 -24.67 -69.09
N THR A 871 15.48 -23.91 -68.88
CA THR A 871 15.31 -22.45 -69.11
C THR A 871 14.19 -22.00 -68.16
N GLY A 872 14.29 -20.97 -67.31
CA GLY A 872 14.92 -19.67 -67.54
C GLY A 872 13.82 -18.63 -67.78
N GLY A 873 13.20 -18.13 -66.70
CA GLY A 873 12.10 -17.14 -66.78
C GLY A 873 11.41 -16.95 -65.43
N GLY A 874 11.76 -15.88 -64.70
CA GLY A 874 11.24 -15.63 -63.35
C GLY A 874 9.90 -14.91 -63.34
N PHE A 875 8.88 -15.55 -62.76
CA PHE A 875 7.68 -14.89 -62.24
C PHE A 875 7.26 -15.60 -60.94
N LYS A 876 6.97 -14.82 -59.88
CA LYS A 876 6.63 -15.32 -58.54
C LYS A 876 5.10 -15.25 -58.35
N ILE A 877 4.45 -16.36 -57.99
CA ILE A 877 2.98 -16.48 -57.85
C ILE A 877 2.54 -16.18 -56.40
N ARG A 878 1.33 -15.64 -56.18
CA ARG A 878 0.76 -15.36 -54.86
C ARG A 878 0.02 -16.58 -54.27
N ARG A 879 0.22 -16.87 -52.97
CA ARG A 879 -0.80 -17.56 -52.12
C ARG A 879 -1.74 -16.50 -51.53
N GLY A 880 -2.97 -16.77 -51.10
CA GLY A 880 -3.65 -18.06 -50.94
C GLY A 880 -4.30 -18.18 -49.56
N LEU A 881 -5.37 -17.39 -49.35
CA LEU A 881 -6.41 -17.42 -48.28
C LEU A 881 -6.10 -18.19 -46.99
N HIS A 882 -6.09 -17.49 -45.84
CA HIS A 882 -6.30 -18.08 -44.52
C HIS A 882 -7.71 -17.69 -44.03
N GLY A 883 -8.44 -18.63 -43.43
CA GLY A 883 -9.67 -18.34 -42.73
C GLY A 883 -9.36 -17.64 -41.40
N THR A 884 -10.12 -16.59 -41.08
CA THR A 884 -10.02 -15.86 -39.81
C THR A 884 -10.45 -16.75 -38.65
N MET A 885 -9.68 -16.77 -37.55
CA MET A 885 -10.17 -17.34 -36.30
C MET A 885 -11.19 -16.37 -35.66
N PRO A 886 -12.22 -16.87 -34.97
CA PRO A 886 -13.18 -16.00 -34.30
C PRO A 886 -12.48 -15.22 -33.17
N LYS A 887 -12.72 -13.90 -33.12
CA LYS A 887 -12.24 -13.04 -32.04
C LYS A 887 -13.11 -13.26 -30.80
N LEU A 888 -12.49 -13.36 -29.63
CA LEU A 888 -13.16 -13.64 -28.35
C LEU A 888 -13.07 -12.46 -27.38
N LEU A 889 -14.13 -12.25 -26.61
CA LEU A 889 -14.15 -11.28 -25.51
C LEU A 889 -14.04 -11.98 -24.14
N GLU A 890 -13.07 -11.53 -23.34
CA GLU A 890 -12.98 -11.82 -21.91
C GLU A 890 -13.39 -10.57 -21.11
N VAL A 891 -14.31 -10.73 -20.15
CA VAL A 891 -14.78 -9.63 -19.29
C VAL A 891 -14.37 -9.86 -17.84
N CYS A 892 -13.75 -8.86 -17.20
CA CYS A 892 -13.38 -8.93 -15.78
C CYS A 892 -14.48 -8.39 -14.83
N VAL A 893 -14.94 -9.27 -13.94
CA VAL A 893 -16.08 -9.05 -13.03
C VAL A 893 -15.71 -9.40 -11.58
N ASP A 894 -16.24 -8.65 -10.62
CA ASP A 894 -16.01 -8.84 -9.17
C ASP A 894 -17.31 -9.07 -8.37
N ASN A 895 -18.46 -9.11 -9.06
CA ASN A 895 -19.76 -9.30 -8.44
C ASN A 895 -20.69 -10.12 -9.34
N PHE A 896 -21.70 -10.75 -8.72
CA PHE A 896 -22.61 -11.69 -9.39
C PHE A 896 -23.45 -11.04 -10.50
N GLU A 897 -23.97 -9.83 -10.26
CA GLU A 897 -24.74 -9.05 -11.24
C GLU A 897 -23.90 -8.75 -12.50
N SER A 898 -22.64 -8.36 -12.32
CA SER A 898 -21.72 -8.10 -13.43
C SER A 898 -21.36 -9.38 -14.21
N ALA A 899 -21.23 -10.51 -13.52
CA ALA A 899 -21.00 -11.80 -14.17
C ALA A 899 -22.20 -12.22 -15.02
N LEU A 900 -23.43 -12.05 -14.52
CA LEU A 900 -24.64 -12.28 -15.31
C LEU A 900 -24.72 -11.34 -16.51
N ALA A 901 -24.50 -10.04 -16.32
CA ALA A 901 -24.50 -9.04 -17.40
C ALA A 901 -23.45 -9.34 -18.49
N ALA A 902 -22.30 -9.91 -18.13
CA ALA A 902 -21.31 -10.37 -19.10
C ALA A 902 -21.79 -11.61 -19.88
N ILE A 903 -22.43 -12.57 -19.20
CA ILE A 903 -22.98 -13.78 -19.83
C ILE A 903 -24.13 -13.43 -20.79
N THR A 904 -25.09 -12.60 -20.36
CA THR A 904 -26.23 -12.16 -21.19
C THR A 904 -25.79 -11.24 -22.32
N GLY A 905 -24.80 -10.38 -22.07
CA GLY A 905 -24.11 -9.58 -23.09
C GLY A 905 -23.33 -10.42 -24.11
N GLY A 906 -23.17 -11.72 -23.89
CA GLY A 906 -22.56 -12.65 -24.84
C GLY A 906 -21.03 -12.67 -24.84
N ALA A 907 -20.41 -12.30 -23.71
CA ALA A 907 -18.97 -12.47 -23.51
C ALA A 907 -18.58 -13.95 -23.66
N ASP A 908 -17.50 -14.22 -24.40
CA ASP A 908 -17.07 -15.59 -24.67
C ASP A 908 -16.30 -16.20 -23.48
N ARG A 909 -15.88 -15.38 -22.51
CA ARG A 909 -15.20 -15.79 -21.27
C ARG A 909 -15.32 -14.75 -20.15
N ILE A 910 -15.20 -15.20 -18.90
CA ILE A 910 -15.19 -14.34 -17.71
C ILE A 910 -13.85 -14.48 -16.98
N GLU A 911 -13.22 -13.36 -16.62
CA GLU A 911 -12.22 -13.33 -15.54
C GLU A 911 -12.93 -12.92 -14.24
N LEU A 912 -12.99 -13.84 -13.29
CA LEU A 912 -13.59 -13.63 -11.98
C LEU A 912 -12.52 -13.19 -10.98
N CYS A 913 -12.73 -12.01 -10.40
CA CYS A 913 -11.86 -11.40 -9.40
C CYS A 913 -12.63 -11.06 -8.12
N SER A 914 -11.90 -10.62 -7.10
CA SER A 914 -12.38 -9.70 -6.06
C SER A 914 -11.74 -8.33 -6.26
N SER A 915 -12.29 -7.27 -5.67
CA SER A 915 -11.71 -5.92 -5.59
C SER A 915 -11.02 -5.42 -6.88
N LEU A 916 -11.79 -5.24 -7.96
CA LEU A 916 -11.18 -4.80 -9.23
C LEU A 916 -10.70 -3.34 -9.21
N VAL A 917 -11.10 -2.54 -8.22
CA VAL A 917 -10.53 -1.22 -7.94
C VAL A 917 -9.04 -1.29 -7.57
N GLU A 918 -8.58 -2.42 -7.02
CA GLU A 918 -7.16 -2.71 -6.70
C GLU A 918 -6.44 -3.49 -7.82
N GLY A 919 -7.05 -3.56 -9.00
CA GLY A 919 -6.54 -4.30 -10.16
C GLY A 919 -6.82 -5.81 -10.12
N GLY A 920 -7.73 -6.28 -9.24
CA GLY A 920 -8.17 -7.66 -9.17
C GLY A 920 -7.38 -8.51 -8.17
N LEU A 921 -8.09 -9.15 -7.25
CA LEU A 921 -7.62 -10.09 -6.24
C LEU A 921 -8.31 -11.46 -6.42
N THR A 922 -7.88 -12.48 -5.66
CA THR A 922 -8.55 -13.79 -5.64
C THR A 922 -10.06 -13.66 -5.31
N PRO A 923 -10.98 -14.24 -6.10
CA PRO A 923 -12.41 -14.23 -5.79
C PRO A 923 -12.78 -15.23 -4.69
N THR A 924 -13.89 -14.99 -4.00
CA THR A 924 -14.38 -15.96 -3.00
C THR A 924 -14.94 -17.22 -3.68
N PRO A 925 -14.76 -18.43 -3.12
CA PRO A 925 -15.34 -19.65 -3.67
C PRO A 925 -16.87 -19.63 -3.74
N GLY A 926 -17.53 -18.88 -2.85
CA GLY A 926 -18.98 -18.68 -2.87
C GLY A 926 -19.47 -17.93 -4.11
N LEU A 927 -18.75 -16.88 -4.53
CA LEU A 927 -19.10 -16.12 -5.74
C LEU A 927 -18.98 -16.99 -6.99
N LEU A 928 -17.89 -17.77 -7.11
CA LEU A 928 -17.71 -18.72 -8.23
C LEU A 928 -18.87 -19.72 -8.33
N LEU A 929 -19.26 -20.33 -7.20
CA LEU A 929 -20.35 -21.31 -7.16
C LEU A 929 -21.69 -20.71 -7.58
N GLN A 930 -22.01 -19.49 -7.14
CA GLN A 930 -23.25 -18.82 -7.54
C GLN A 930 -23.27 -18.51 -9.04
N ILE A 931 -22.18 -17.98 -9.60
CA ILE A 931 -22.09 -17.68 -11.04
C ILE A 931 -22.24 -18.97 -11.86
N GLN A 932 -21.56 -20.06 -11.50
CA GLN A 932 -21.70 -21.35 -12.17
C GLN A 932 -23.14 -21.89 -12.17
N GLN A 933 -23.85 -21.77 -11.04
CA GLN A 933 -25.24 -22.21 -10.93
C GLN A 933 -26.18 -21.44 -11.87
N ALA A 934 -25.86 -20.18 -12.19
CA ALA A 934 -26.64 -19.36 -13.12
C ALA A 934 -26.12 -19.39 -14.58
N ASN A 935 -24.91 -19.90 -14.82
CA ASN A 935 -24.22 -19.93 -16.12
C ASN A 935 -24.75 -21.05 -17.04
N ASN A 936 -26.01 -20.92 -17.46
CA ASN A 936 -26.69 -21.88 -18.33
C ASN A 936 -26.06 -22.02 -19.73
N THR A 937 -25.31 -21.01 -20.17
CA THR A 937 -24.63 -20.96 -21.49
C THR A 937 -23.23 -21.59 -21.47
N LYS A 938 -22.69 -21.94 -20.29
CA LYS A 938 -21.36 -22.54 -20.09
C LYS A 938 -20.20 -21.66 -20.59
N VAL A 939 -20.30 -20.35 -20.38
CA VAL A 939 -19.17 -19.41 -20.59
C VAL A 939 -18.04 -19.77 -19.62
N PRO A 940 -16.80 -20.05 -20.05
CA PRO A 940 -15.73 -20.44 -19.13
C PRO A 940 -15.38 -19.34 -18.12
N ILE A 941 -15.16 -19.73 -16.86
CA ILE A 941 -14.85 -18.82 -15.75
C ILE A 941 -13.41 -19.04 -15.28
N PHE A 942 -12.60 -18.00 -15.42
CA PHE A 942 -11.19 -17.98 -15.03
C PHE A 942 -11.02 -17.21 -13.74
N CYS A 943 -10.49 -17.83 -12.70
CA CYS A 943 -10.30 -17.16 -11.42
C CYS A 943 -8.92 -16.48 -11.34
N MET A 944 -8.93 -15.22 -10.93
CA MET A 944 -7.71 -14.53 -10.47
C MET A 944 -7.13 -15.27 -9.26
N ILE A 945 -5.80 -15.37 -9.19
CA ILE A 945 -5.07 -15.85 -8.01
C ILE A 945 -4.05 -14.75 -7.68
N ARG A 946 -4.42 -13.89 -6.72
CA ARG A 946 -3.64 -12.75 -6.26
C ARG A 946 -4.12 -12.39 -4.86
N CYS A 947 -3.36 -12.79 -3.86
CA CYS A 947 -3.75 -12.72 -2.44
C CYS A 947 -3.78 -11.30 -1.84
N ARG A 948 -3.14 -10.30 -2.48
CA ARG A 948 -3.11 -8.91 -2.01
C ARG A 948 -2.92 -7.88 -3.14
N PRO A 949 -3.26 -6.60 -2.89
CA PRO A 949 -2.92 -5.49 -3.79
C PRO A 949 -1.40 -5.23 -3.87
N SER A 950 -1.02 -4.15 -4.56
CA SER A 950 0.36 -3.74 -4.80
C SER A 950 1.16 -4.70 -5.72
N ASN A 951 2.46 -4.86 -5.46
CA ASN A 951 3.44 -5.53 -6.31
C ASN A 951 3.19 -7.05 -6.49
N PHE A 952 4.02 -7.66 -7.35
CA PHE A 952 3.95 -9.09 -7.73
C PHE A 952 5.14 -9.90 -7.20
N VAL A 953 5.86 -9.37 -6.21
CA VAL A 953 6.96 -10.07 -5.53
C VAL A 953 6.38 -10.70 -4.28
N TYR A 954 6.17 -12.01 -4.30
CA TYR A 954 5.50 -12.73 -3.23
C TYR A 954 6.49 -13.39 -2.26
N SER A 955 6.13 -13.43 -0.96
CA SER A 955 6.83 -14.21 0.07
C SER A 955 6.64 -15.73 -0.13
N ARG A 956 7.13 -16.57 0.79
CA ARG A 956 6.84 -18.01 0.72
C ARG A 956 5.39 -18.29 1.12
N GLU A 957 4.98 -17.67 2.22
CA GLU A 957 3.67 -17.79 2.86
C GLU A 957 2.55 -17.31 1.91
N GLU A 958 2.79 -16.21 1.19
CA GLU A 958 1.87 -15.71 0.17
C GLU A 958 1.68 -16.69 -0.99
N ILE A 959 2.73 -17.42 -1.39
CA ILE A 959 2.63 -18.48 -2.39
C ILE A 959 1.87 -19.70 -1.84
N ASP A 960 2.08 -20.07 -0.58
CA ASP A 960 1.35 -21.17 0.05
C ASP A 960 -0.15 -20.86 0.16
N ILE A 961 -0.54 -19.61 0.43
CA ILE A 961 -1.93 -19.13 0.34
C ILE A 961 -2.46 -19.27 -1.10
N MET A 962 -1.73 -18.76 -2.10
CA MET A 962 -2.14 -18.84 -3.51
C MET A 962 -2.28 -20.29 -4.02
N LEU A 963 -1.49 -21.23 -3.49
CA LEU A 963 -1.58 -22.66 -3.82
C LEU A 963 -2.86 -23.30 -3.25
N GLU A 964 -3.26 -22.94 -2.04
CA GLU A 964 -4.50 -23.43 -1.43
C GLU A 964 -5.73 -22.79 -2.09
N ASP A 965 -5.68 -21.50 -2.45
CA ASP A 965 -6.72 -20.82 -3.26
C ASP A 965 -6.96 -21.56 -4.58
N VAL A 966 -5.89 -21.88 -5.33
CA VAL A 966 -5.97 -22.68 -6.57
C VAL A 966 -6.65 -24.02 -6.31
N LYS A 967 -6.27 -24.72 -5.23
CA LYS A 967 -6.83 -26.03 -4.86
C LYS A 967 -8.33 -25.94 -4.55
N ILE A 968 -8.76 -24.93 -3.78
CA ILE A 968 -10.17 -24.72 -3.45
C ILE A 968 -10.98 -24.35 -4.68
N LEU A 969 -10.57 -23.32 -5.44
CA LEU A 969 -11.31 -22.82 -6.60
C LEU A 969 -11.41 -23.87 -7.72
N LYS A 970 -10.37 -24.70 -7.89
CA LYS A 970 -10.37 -25.85 -8.81
C LYS A 970 -11.36 -26.94 -8.38
N GLN A 971 -11.43 -27.25 -7.09
CA GLN A 971 -12.45 -28.17 -6.56
C GLN A 971 -13.87 -27.60 -6.68
N LYS A 972 -14.01 -26.27 -6.69
CA LYS A 972 -15.26 -25.58 -7.01
C LYS A 972 -15.47 -25.34 -8.51
N GLY A 973 -14.67 -25.95 -9.40
CA GLY A 973 -14.94 -26.00 -10.84
C GLY A 973 -14.53 -24.78 -11.66
N ALA A 974 -13.55 -23.99 -11.22
CA ALA A 974 -12.94 -22.98 -12.09
C ALA A 974 -12.42 -23.61 -13.40
N ASP A 975 -12.68 -22.99 -14.55
CA ASP A 975 -12.25 -23.49 -15.87
C ASP A 975 -10.78 -23.15 -16.17
N GLY A 976 -10.20 -22.24 -15.39
CA GLY A 976 -8.76 -22.00 -15.32
C GLY A 976 -8.40 -20.80 -14.44
N PHE A 977 -7.15 -20.36 -14.54
CA PHE A 977 -6.57 -19.42 -13.58
C PHE A 977 -5.81 -18.27 -14.22
N VAL A 978 -5.66 -17.17 -13.48
CA VAL A 978 -4.93 -15.96 -13.89
C VAL A 978 -4.03 -15.49 -12.76
N PHE A 979 -2.71 -15.40 -12.98
CA PHE A 979 -1.75 -14.92 -11.98
C PHE A 979 -0.44 -14.45 -12.63
N GLY A 980 0.53 -13.98 -11.84
CA GLY A 980 1.91 -13.82 -12.30
C GLY A 980 2.84 -13.36 -11.17
N ALA A 981 4.02 -13.96 -11.05
CA ALA A 981 4.99 -13.64 -10.00
C ALA A 981 6.29 -13.10 -10.61
N LEU A 982 6.86 -12.07 -9.99
CA LEU A 982 8.09 -11.41 -10.40
C LEU A 982 9.15 -11.49 -9.29
N LEU A 983 10.40 -11.34 -9.70
CA LEU A 983 11.52 -11.01 -8.83
C LEU A 983 11.62 -9.49 -8.64
N GLU A 984 12.32 -9.04 -7.60
CA GLU A 984 12.54 -7.62 -7.29
C GLU A 984 13.20 -6.83 -8.43
N ASN A 985 13.99 -7.50 -9.26
CA ASN A 985 14.65 -6.91 -10.43
C ASN A 985 13.73 -6.72 -11.66
N GLY A 986 12.47 -7.16 -11.57
CA GLY A 986 11.49 -7.11 -12.65
C GLY A 986 11.65 -8.19 -13.73
N ASP A 987 12.38 -9.28 -13.49
CA ASP A 987 12.31 -10.50 -14.31
C ASP A 987 11.27 -11.48 -13.70
N VAL A 988 10.80 -12.48 -14.45
CA VAL A 988 9.76 -13.43 -14.01
C VAL A 988 10.30 -14.43 -12.97
N ASP A 989 9.59 -14.63 -11.85
CA ASP A 989 9.96 -15.65 -10.85
C ASP A 989 9.58 -17.05 -11.35
N MET A 990 10.48 -17.65 -12.12
CA MET A 990 10.29 -18.98 -12.70
C MET A 990 10.01 -20.07 -11.65
N LYS A 991 10.53 -19.94 -10.43
CA LYS A 991 10.37 -20.96 -9.39
C LYS A 991 8.93 -20.93 -8.87
N LYS A 992 8.48 -19.76 -8.39
CA LYS A 992 7.11 -19.58 -7.89
C LYS A 992 6.07 -19.83 -8.98
N CYS A 993 6.31 -19.36 -10.20
CA CYS A 993 5.41 -19.61 -11.33
C CYS A 993 5.27 -21.10 -11.63
N ARG A 994 6.36 -21.88 -11.64
CA ARG A 994 6.31 -23.33 -11.87
C ARG A 994 5.57 -24.08 -10.76
N GLU A 995 5.69 -23.65 -9.51
CA GLU A 995 4.96 -24.24 -8.38
C GLU A 995 3.45 -24.03 -8.52
N ILE A 996 2.99 -22.80 -8.78
CA ILE A 996 1.55 -22.51 -8.95
C ILE A 996 0.99 -23.17 -10.23
N LEU A 997 1.70 -23.12 -11.37
CA LEU A 997 1.29 -23.81 -12.60
C LEU A 997 1.07 -25.32 -12.38
N LYS A 998 1.90 -25.96 -11.56
CA LYS A 998 1.75 -27.38 -11.21
C LYS A 998 0.45 -27.64 -10.43
N ALA A 999 0.01 -26.73 -9.57
CA ALA A 999 -1.28 -26.82 -8.88
C ALA A 999 -2.47 -26.58 -9.84
N CYS A 1000 -2.32 -25.64 -10.79
CA CYS A 1000 -3.34 -25.35 -11.80
C CYS A 1000 -3.57 -26.53 -12.77
N PHE A 1001 -2.51 -27.22 -13.23
CA PHE A 1001 -2.56 -28.31 -14.22
C PHE A 1001 -3.64 -29.38 -13.90
N PRO A 1002 -4.53 -29.76 -14.85
CA PRO A 1002 -4.44 -29.55 -16.29
C PRO A 1002 -5.13 -28.28 -16.81
N LEU A 1003 -5.63 -27.40 -15.92
CA LEU A 1003 -6.40 -26.24 -16.35
C LEU A 1003 -5.51 -25.17 -17.00
N PRO A 1004 -5.98 -24.49 -18.06
CA PRO A 1004 -5.27 -23.40 -18.71
C PRO A 1004 -5.02 -22.22 -17.75
N VAL A 1005 -3.88 -21.55 -17.93
CA VAL A 1005 -3.46 -20.42 -17.09
C VAL A 1005 -3.07 -19.21 -17.93
N THR A 1006 -3.49 -18.03 -17.49
CA THR A 1006 -3.08 -16.72 -18.03
C THR A 1006 -1.99 -16.11 -17.15
N PHE A 1007 -0.91 -15.62 -17.75
CA PHE A 1007 0.01 -14.71 -17.06
C PHE A 1007 -0.59 -13.31 -17.10
N HIS A 1008 -0.85 -12.72 -15.93
CA HIS A 1008 -1.58 -11.45 -15.83
C HIS A 1008 -0.67 -10.21 -16.02
N ARG A 1009 -1.24 -9.01 -15.84
CA ARG A 1009 -0.58 -7.71 -16.07
C ARG A 1009 0.67 -7.40 -15.22
N ALA A 1010 1.13 -8.29 -14.34
CA ALA A 1010 2.51 -8.27 -13.85
C ALA A 1010 3.54 -8.15 -14.99
N PHE A 1011 3.24 -8.70 -16.18
CA PHE A 1011 4.09 -8.55 -17.35
C PHE A 1011 4.31 -7.08 -17.77
N ASP A 1012 3.34 -6.19 -17.52
CA ASP A 1012 3.51 -4.77 -17.82
C ASP A 1012 4.59 -4.09 -16.95
N PHE A 1013 5.04 -4.75 -15.87
CA PHE A 1013 6.15 -4.32 -15.01
C PHE A 1013 7.48 -5.02 -15.36
N CYS A 1014 7.46 -6.08 -16.18
CA CYS A 1014 8.66 -6.84 -16.54
C CYS A 1014 9.73 -5.97 -17.22
N ARG A 1015 10.98 -5.99 -16.76
CA ARG A 1015 12.06 -5.12 -17.24
C ARG A 1015 12.31 -5.29 -18.74
N ARG A 1016 12.27 -6.53 -19.24
CA ARG A 1016 12.65 -6.91 -20.61
C ARG A 1016 11.53 -7.73 -21.29
N PRO A 1017 10.43 -7.09 -21.72
CA PRO A 1017 9.21 -7.80 -22.15
C PRO A 1017 9.43 -8.83 -23.27
N THR A 1018 10.33 -8.55 -24.22
CA THR A 1018 10.69 -9.48 -25.31
C THR A 1018 11.56 -10.66 -24.87
N ILE A 1019 12.05 -10.69 -23.63
CA ILE A 1019 12.75 -11.85 -23.06
C ILE A 1019 11.80 -12.57 -22.11
N GLU A 1020 11.15 -11.84 -21.20
CA GLU A 1020 10.23 -12.42 -20.22
C GLU A 1020 9.02 -13.12 -20.88
N VAL A 1021 8.59 -12.71 -22.07
CA VAL A 1021 7.54 -13.43 -22.81
C VAL A 1021 7.97 -14.85 -23.22
N GLU A 1022 9.24 -15.06 -23.55
CA GLU A 1022 9.78 -16.40 -23.85
C GLU A 1022 9.83 -17.25 -22.58
N VAL A 1023 10.22 -16.66 -21.44
CA VAL A 1023 10.19 -17.32 -20.13
C VAL A 1023 8.77 -17.75 -19.75
N ILE A 1024 7.76 -16.91 -20.02
CA ILE A 1024 6.34 -17.21 -19.76
C ILE A 1024 5.85 -18.35 -20.68
N ILE A 1025 6.29 -18.41 -21.94
CA ILE A 1025 6.02 -19.52 -22.86
C ILE A 1025 6.67 -20.82 -22.33
N ASP A 1026 7.95 -20.78 -21.99
CA ASP A 1026 8.72 -21.95 -21.52
C ASP A 1026 8.22 -22.51 -20.18
N LEU A 1027 7.60 -21.66 -19.35
CA LEU A 1027 6.91 -22.09 -18.13
C LEU A 1027 5.60 -22.85 -18.42
N GLY A 1028 4.94 -22.60 -19.56
CA GLY A 1028 3.71 -23.26 -19.98
C GLY A 1028 2.42 -22.46 -19.77
N PHE A 1029 2.49 -21.13 -19.70
CA PHE A 1029 1.27 -20.30 -19.70
C PHE A 1029 0.58 -20.34 -21.07
N THR A 1030 -0.76 -20.29 -21.07
CA THR A 1030 -1.60 -20.39 -22.28
C THR A 1030 -1.96 -19.02 -22.88
N ARG A 1031 -2.05 -18.00 -22.03
CA ARG A 1031 -2.39 -16.61 -22.37
C ARG A 1031 -1.51 -15.63 -21.62
N LEU A 1032 -1.37 -14.43 -22.16
CA LEU A 1032 -0.65 -13.31 -21.54
C LEU A 1032 -1.47 -12.02 -21.65
N LEU A 1033 -1.95 -11.50 -20.52
CA LEU A 1033 -2.62 -10.20 -20.44
C LEU A 1033 -1.59 -9.07 -20.37
N THR A 1034 -1.68 -8.09 -21.27
CA THR A 1034 -0.75 -6.95 -21.29
C THR A 1034 -1.40 -5.69 -21.86
N SER A 1035 -1.06 -4.55 -21.27
CA SER A 1035 -1.29 -3.20 -21.82
C SER A 1035 -0.11 -2.67 -22.63
N GLY A 1036 0.81 -3.55 -23.06
CA GLY A 1036 2.03 -3.19 -23.76
C GLY A 1036 2.98 -2.32 -22.92
N LYS A 1037 3.08 -2.57 -21.61
CA LYS A 1037 3.83 -1.72 -20.65
C LYS A 1037 3.40 -0.24 -20.65
N GLN A 1038 2.15 0.06 -20.95
CA GLN A 1038 1.60 1.43 -20.98
C GLN A 1038 0.36 1.56 -20.09
N LYS A 1039 -0.14 2.79 -19.92
CA LYS A 1039 -1.35 3.08 -19.12
C LYS A 1039 -2.60 2.34 -19.63
N ASN A 1040 -2.70 2.10 -20.94
CA ASN A 1040 -3.75 1.33 -21.59
C ASN A 1040 -3.22 0.61 -22.85
N ALA A 1041 -3.95 -0.40 -23.33
CA ALA A 1041 -3.58 -1.20 -24.50
C ALA A 1041 -3.41 -0.37 -25.78
N GLN A 1042 -4.22 0.68 -25.98
CA GLN A 1042 -4.13 1.56 -27.14
C GLN A 1042 -2.77 2.29 -27.23
N LEU A 1043 -2.23 2.77 -26.11
CA LEU A 1043 -0.90 3.38 -26.07
C LEU A 1043 0.22 2.34 -26.20
N GLY A 1044 0.00 1.13 -25.67
CA GLY A 1044 0.95 0.02 -25.74
C GLY A 1044 0.92 -0.77 -27.06
N VAL A 1045 0.04 -0.41 -28.00
CA VAL A 1045 -0.33 -1.25 -29.15
C VAL A 1045 0.87 -1.75 -29.97
N LYS A 1046 1.91 -0.92 -30.16
CA LYS A 1046 3.15 -1.28 -30.87
C LYS A 1046 3.97 -2.36 -30.17
N LEU A 1047 3.93 -2.43 -28.84
CA LEU A 1047 4.57 -3.53 -28.11
C LEU A 1047 3.69 -4.77 -28.15
N ILE A 1048 2.37 -4.61 -28.09
CA ILE A 1048 1.41 -5.73 -28.20
C ILE A 1048 1.53 -6.41 -29.57
N GLU A 1049 1.49 -5.63 -30.66
CA GLU A 1049 1.78 -6.07 -32.04
C GLU A 1049 3.10 -6.85 -32.13
N LYS A 1050 4.19 -6.25 -31.63
CA LYS A 1050 5.51 -6.88 -31.60
C LYS A 1050 5.53 -8.18 -30.78
N LEU A 1051 4.75 -8.28 -29.70
CA LEU A 1051 4.63 -9.50 -28.91
C LEU A 1051 3.83 -10.57 -29.66
N CYS A 1052 2.71 -10.23 -30.30
CA CYS A 1052 1.96 -11.14 -31.18
C CYS A 1052 2.87 -11.75 -32.27
N ASP A 1053 3.62 -10.89 -32.96
CA ASP A 1053 4.63 -11.27 -33.96
C ASP A 1053 5.70 -12.22 -33.38
N GLN A 1054 6.25 -11.88 -32.20
CA GLN A 1054 7.34 -12.64 -31.58
C GLN A 1054 6.88 -14.02 -31.06
N VAL A 1055 5.70 -14.08 -30.42
CA VAL A 1055 5.21 -15.35 -29.86
C VAL A 1055 4.70 -16.29 -30.94
N ALA A 1056 4.25 -15.76 -32.09
CA ALA A 1056 3.83 -16.53 -33.25
C ALA A 1056 2.85 -17.67 -32.90
N ASN A 1057 1.81 -17.33 -32.10
CA ASN A 1057 0.77 -18.23 -31.58
C ASN A 1057 1.24 -19.35 -30.62
N ARG A 1058 2.47 -19.29 -30.07
CA ARG A 1058 2.91 -20.21 -28.99
C ARG A 1058 2.21 -19.96 -27.65
N ILE A 1059 1.82 -18.71 -27.41
CA ILE A 1059 0.95 -18.25 -26.33
C ILE A 1059 0.00 -17.21 -26.94
N ILE A 1060 -1.21 -17.09 -26.41
CA ILE A 1060 -2.17 -16.09 -26.88
C ILE A 1060 -1.86 -14.77 -26.16
N ILE A 1061 -1.53 -13.71 -26.92
CA ILE A 1061 -1.45 -12.35 -26.37
C ILE A 1061 -2.87 -11.79 -26.28
N VAL A 1062 -3.24 -11.31 -25.10
CA VAL A 1062 -4.54 -10.72 -24.79
C VAL A 1062 -4.33 -9.24 -24.46
N PRO A 1063 -4.67 -8.30 -25.37
CA PRO A 1063 -4.61 -6.88 -25.08
C PRO A 1063 -5.55 -6.56 -23.91
N ALA A 1064 -5.03 -5.85 -22.91
CA ALA A 1064 -5.73 -5.60 -21.67
C ALA A 1064 -5.49 -4.18 -21.13
N GLY A 1065 -6.46 -3.67 -20.36
CA GLY A 1065 -6.35 -2.38 -19.68
C GLY A 1065 -6.85 -1.21 -20.53
N GLY A 1066 -7.99 -0.65 -20.14
CA GLY A 1066 -8.59 0.53 -20.78
C GLY A 1066 -9.20 0.30 -22.16
N ILE A 1067 -9.54 -0.94 -22.51
CA ILE A 1067 -10.28 -1.26 -23.74
C ILE A 1067 -11.74 -0.82 -23.58
N ASN A 1068 -12.26 -0.13 -24.60
CA ASN A 1068 -13.63 0.38 -24.66
C ASN A 1068 -14.13 0.42 -26.12
N LYS A 1069 -15.37 0.86 -26.33
CA LYS A 1069 -16.02 0.93 -27.66
C LYS A 1069 -15.24 1.77 -28.67
N ASP A 1070 -14.65 2.88 -28.22
CA ASP A 1070 -13.98 3.85 -29.09
C ASP A 1070 -12.59 3.40 -29.55
N ASN A 1071 -11.88 2.61 -28.74
CA ASN A 1071 -10.51 2.17 -29.04
C ASN A 1071 -10.38 0.70 -29.47
N LEU A 1072 -11.38 -0.15 -29.23
CA LEU A 1072 -11.31 -1.57 -29.56
C LEU A 1072 -11.03 -1.80 -31.05
N LYS A 1073 -11.75 -1.12 -31.96
CA LYS A 1073 -11.54 -1.26 -33.41
C LYS A 1073 -10.09 -0.94 -33.81
N TYR A 1074 -9.51 0.12 -33.24
CA TYR A 1074 -8.11 0.47 -33.47
C TYR A 1074 -7.14 -0.60 -32.92
N ILE A 1075 -7.42 -1.20 -31.76
CA ILE A 1075 -6.57 -2.28 -31.22
C ILE A 1075 -6.67 -3.55 -32.10
N ILE A 1076 -7.86 -3.88 -32.61
CA ILE A 1076 -8.08 -4.97 -33.57
C ILE A 1076 -7.32 -4.72 -34.89
N GLU A 1077 -7.39 -3.51 -35.44
CA GLU A 1077 -6.75 -3.16 -36.72
C GLU A 1077 -5.21 -3.06 -36.63
N GLN A 1078 -4.65 -2.96 -35.42
CA GLN A 1078 -3.22 -2.78 -35.18
C GLN A 1078 -2.56 -3.97 -34.48
N THR A 1079 -3.31 -5.00 -34.08
CA THR A 1079 -2.76 -6.20 -33.45
C THR A 1079 -3.44 -7.45 -34.00
N ASP A 1080 -2.64 -8.46 -34.35
CA ASP A 1080 -3.15 -9.81 -34.70
C ASP A 1080 -3.64 -10.59 -33.46
N ALA A 1081 -4.18 -9.89 -32.46
CA ALA A 1081 -4.75 -10.48 -31.26
C ALA A 1081 -6.12 -11.11 -31.55
N ASN A 1082 -6.34 -12.32 -31.03
CA ASN A 1082 -7.59 -13.06 -31.21
C ASN A 1082 -8.50 -13.03 -29.97
N GLU A 1083 -8.01 -12.52 -28.84
CA GLU A 1083 -8.76 -12.40 -27.60
C GLU A 1083 -8.54 -11.02 -26.99
N TYR A 1084 -9.58 -10.41 -26.42
CA TYR A 1084 -9.55 -9.05 -25.90
C TYR A 1084 -10.10 -9.01 -24.48
N HIS A 1085 -9.48 -8.22 -23.60
CA HIS A 1085 -9.84 -8.15 -22.19
C HIS A 1085 -10.28 -6.74 -21.77
N GLY A 1086 -11.47 -6.63 -21.16
CA GLY A 1086 -11.97 -5.36 -20.64
C GLY A 1086 -12.98 -5.51 -19.49
N SER A 1087 -13.30 -4.39 -18.83
CA SER A 1087 -14.20 -4.37 -17.67
C SER A 1087 -15.62 -3.89 -18.00
N PHE A 1088 -15.77 -3.04 -19.01
CA PHE A 1088 -17.05 -2.54 -19.56
C PHE A 1088 -18.09 -2.12 -18.49
N ARG A 1089 -17.64 -1.39 -17.47
CA ARG A 1089 -18.49 -1.01 -16.32
C ARG A 1089 -19.09 0.37 -16.44
N LYS A 1090 -20.27 0.52 -15.83
CA LYS A 1090 -20.91 1.78 -15.47
C LYS A 1090 -20.96 1.92 -13.94
N LEU A 1091 -21.25 3.13 -13.48
CA LEU A 1091 -21.65 3.37 -12.09
C LEU A 1091 -23.06 2.83 -11.89
N LYS A 1092 -23.32 2.16 -10.77
CA LYS A 1092 -24.67 1.79 -10.37
C LYS A 1092 -25.34 3.02 -9.75
N GLU A 1093 -26.56 3.33 -10.18
CA GLU A 1093 -27.35 4.38 -9.54
C GLU A 1093 -27.86 3.85 -8.19
N GLU A 1094 -27.40 4.48 -7.10
CA GLU A 1094 -27.85 4.18 -5.75
C GLU A 1094 -29.13 4.98 -5.43
N SER A 1095 -30.01 4.39 -4.61
CA SER A 1095 -31.10 5.14 -3.99
C SER A 1095 -30.50 6.24 -3.11
N LYS A 1096 -31.02 7.46 -3.23
CA LYS A 1096 -30.59 8.60 -2.41
C LYS A 1096 -31.09 8.46 -0.97
N ASP A 1097 -30.44 7.59 -0.22
CA ASP A 1097 -30.44 7.64 1.23
C ASP A 1097 -29.40 8.66 1.70
N GLU A 1098 -29.58 9.17 2.92
CA GLU A 1098 -29.05 10.47 3.36
C GLU A 1098 -27.51 10.54 3.45
N GLU A 1099 -26.94 11.74 3.33
CA GLU A 1099 -25.49 12.01 3.34
C GLU A 1099 -24.86 11.56 4.68
N SER A 1100 -24.37 10.32 4.73
CA SER A 1100 -23.61 9.77 5.85
C SER A 1100 -22.18 10.32 5.87
N GLU A 1101 -21.78 10.97 6.97
CA GLU A 1101 -20.39 11.39 7.20
C GLU A 1101 -19.42 10.20 7.43
N VAL A 1102 -19.92 8.97 7.51
CA VAL A 1102 -19.12 7.77 7.77
C VAL A 1102 -18.58 7.19 6.46
N VAL A 1103 -17.34 7.57 6.13
CA VAL A 1103 -16.59 7.01 5.01
C VAL A 1103 -16.01 5.63 5.36
N LEU A 1104 -16.36 4.60 4.59
CA LEU A 1104 -15.82 3.24 4.71
C LEU A 1104 -14.59 3.05 3.80
N GLY A 1105 -13.40 3.43 4.28
CA GLY A 1105 -12.13 3.27 3.58
C GLY A 1105 -11.48 4.61 3.20
N GLU A 1106 -10.48 4.59 2.31
CA GLU A 1106 -9.78 5.83 1.87
C GLU A 1106 -10.59 6.68 0.88
N LYS A 1107 -11.68 6.13 0.31
CA LYS A 1107 -12.60 6.79 -0.63
C LYS A 1107 -13.98 6.14 -0.51
N ASP A 1108 -15.05 6.93 -0.66
CA ASP A 1108 -16.40 6.39 -0.84
C ASP A 1108 -16.43 5.48 -2.08
N ALA A 1109 -16.58 4.18 -1.83
CA ALA A 1109 -16.38 3.14 -2.83
C ALA A 1109 -17.63 2.99 -3.71
N GLN A 1110 -17.75 3.88 -4.71
CA GLN A 1110 -18.84 3.85 -5.68
C GLN A 1110 -18.98 2.47 -6.34
N LEU A 1111 -20.18 1.88 -6.27
CA LEU A 1111 -20.42 0.55 -6.80
C LEU A 1111 -20.43 0.55 -8.34
N HIS A 1112 -19.51 -0.19 -8.94
CA HIS A 1112 -19.42 -0.38 -10.38
C HIS A 1112 -19.98 -1.73 -10.81
N ILE A 1113 -20.83 -1.72 -11.84
CA ILE A 1113 -21.39 -2.94 -12.46
C ILE A 1113 -21.08 -3.01 -13.95
N ALA A 1114 -20.88 -4.22 -14.48
CA ALA A 1114 -20.73 -4.44 -15.92
C ALA A 1114 -22.03 -4.06 -16.67
N ASP A 1115 -21.89 -3.48 -17.86
CA ASP A 1115 -23.01 -3.03 -18.66
C ASP A 1115 -23.32 -4.01 -19.80
N GLU A 1116 -24.39 -4.80 -19.65
CA GLU A 1116 -24.85 -5.81 -20.61
C GLU A 1116 -24.95 -5.26 -22.04
N GLN A 1117 -25.51 -4.05 -22.21
CA GLN A 1117 -25.70 -3.45 -23.54
C GLN A 1117 -24.35 -3.13 -24.19
N LEU A 1118 -23.44 -2.51 -23.43
CA LEU A 1118 -22.09 -2.20 -23.91
C LEU A 1118 -21.33 -3.49 -24.27
N ILE A 1119 -21.43 -4.54 -23.45
CA ILE A 1119 -20.80 -5.83 -23.73
C ILE A 1119 -21.37 -6.44 -25.01
N SER A 1120 -22.69 -6.42 -25.19
CA SER A 1120 -23.36 -6.89 -26.41
C SER A 1120 -22.91 -6.14 -27.67
N GLU A 1121 -22.75 -4.81 -27.58
CA GLU A 1121 -22.17 -4.00 -28.67
C GLU A 1121 -20.71 -4.37 -28.97
N ILE A 1122 -19.88 -4.57 -27.94
CA ILE A 1122 -18.47 -4.96 -28.06
C ILE A 1122 -18.35 -6.34 -28.73
N VAL A 1123 -19.15 -7.31 -28.26
CA VAL A 1123 -19.24 -8.66 -28.82
C VAL A 1123 -19.72 -8.63 -30.27
N HIS A 1124 -20.68 -7.76 -30.60
CA HIS A 1124 -21.13 -7.57 -31.97
C HIS A 1124 -20.00 -7.04 -32.88
N MET A 1125 -19.27 -6.01 -32.45
CA MET A 1125 -18.11 -5.49 -33.20
C MET A 1125 -17.03 -6.57 -33.44
N LEU A 1126 -16.70 -7.37 -32.42
CA LEU A 1126 -15.75 -8.49 -32.54
C LEU A 1126 -16.22 -9.62 -33.47
N LYS A 1127 -17.53 -9.74 -33.72
CA LYS A 1127 -18.13 -10.76 -34.59
C LYS A 1127 -18.49 -10.24 -35.99
N THR A 1128 -18.34 -8.93 -36.25
CA THR A 1128 -18.65 -8.29 -37.54
C THR A 1128 -17.43 -7.82 -38.34
N ASP A 1129 -16.32 -7.50 -37.66
CA ASP A 1129 -15.00 -7.26 -38.24
C ASP A 1129 -14.10 -8.51 -38.16
#